data_AF-A0A117MEP0-F1
#
_entry.id   AF-A0A117MEP0-F1
#
_cell.length_a   1.000
_cell.length_b   1.000
_cell.length_c   1.000
_cell.angle_alpha   90.00
_cell.angle_beta   90.00
_cell.angle_gamma   90.00
#
_symmetry.space_group_name_H-M   'P 1'
#
loop_
_entity.id
_entity.type
_entity.pdbx_description
1 polymer ?
#
loop_
_entity_poly.entity_id
_entity_poly.type
_entity_poly.pdbx_seq_one_letter_code
_entity_poly.pdbx_strand_id
1 'polypeptide(L)'
;ETVREADDDVTVTATADADGAIDEANEENNLLTVEKTVVHNGYRGMRWTDGEDIATAATYDVRGDLLWSAGDSAYLSAGTGWTEYAVHWTADDLAVPANATIEGARLYVPYTWDKGPVFPENVTLTFNGVMVDQDAFYEDEKMWGTSYPYGMTVYDVTYDFDADGNTATLTNTLPGGGNVSVRGMVLAVVYDDGVTAPHTVIMNEGFDLLYGGESQGTTPEQATAYAPFTTPLDTVNVRNAALITVAPGAGPTEGDLLFNDEVVEDAWNYAGTSQIGVDERDVTSFLLPSENLAGFRSDGDWMEAAAAFLVVEYPVPAGSIAVVSTPTGAEVWLDGEDTGQVTDCFLEDVPVGEHVVTLKLDGYANASTTVTVAEGEMAEAVLELTALTGSLNVTSIPDGAAILVDSADTGEVTNATVDGIGVGNHNVTLRKDGYVDAVVGVTIEYNETATLHLDLIEAVGSIAVTSTPNGAAIWLDGENTGRTTDATLTGIPAGEHTVTVRKTGYADATATVTVEHGETAPVHFGLVPPTGNIAVTSAPDGAWIFLDGTETGEVTNATLTNVPPGEHTVRLELEGYLDAEVKRNAFGRQVDSFETDLPILGVEGGQARAVFIRGPYVTRVEPNVEVLATYADKIVMVRQGHLLGAAFHPELTDDRRVQRYFLDMVKAATQ
;
A
#
# COMPACT_ATOMS: atom_id res chain seq x y z
N GLU A 1 -38.36 10.39 -73.74
CA GLU A 1 -38.45 11.84 -73.98
C GLU A 1 -37.71 12.17 -75.27
N THR A 2 -38.14 13.18 -76.02
CA THR A 2 -37.29 13.74 -77.08
C THR A 2 -36.36 14.73 -76.40
N VAL A 3 -35.07 14.42 -76.35
CA VAL A 3 -34.05 15.32 -75.80
C VAL A 3 -33.99 16.57 -76.68
N ARG A 4 -34.03 17.74 -76.04
CA ARG A 4 -33.96 19.06 -76.64
C ARG A 4 -33.02 19.91 -75.79
N GLU A 5 -32.24 20.77 -76.43
CA GLU A 5 -31.38 21.70 -75.70
C GLU A 5 -32.22 22.92 -75.28
N ALA A 6 -31.83 23.59 -74.20
CA ALA A 6 -32.40 24.91 -73.89
C ALA A 6 -32.16 25.87 -75.06
N ASP A 7 -33.07 26.83 -75.24
CA ASP A 7 -33.12 27.77 -76.37
C ASP A 7 -33.48 27.16 -77.74
N ASP A 8 -33.70 25.84 -77.83
CA ASP A 8 -34.27 25.24 -79.05
C ASP A 8 -35.69 25.78 -79.32
N ASP A 9 -35.96 26.18 -80.56
CA ASP A 9 -37.32 26.47 -81.00
C ASP A 9 -38.09 25.17 -81.33
N VAL A 10 -39.27 25.02 -80.72
CA VAL A 10 -40.18 23.89 -80.94
C VAL A 10 -41.57 24.36 -81.34
N THR A 11 -42.06 23.75 -82.43
CA THR A 11 -43.42 23.96 -82.92
C THR A 11 -44.39 23.00 -82.23
N VAL A 12 -45.27 23.53 -81.38
CA VAL A 12 -46.35 22.76 -80.74
C VAL A 12 -47.62 22.90 -81.55
N THR A 13 -48.16 21.78 -82.03
CA THR A 13 -49.41 21.75 -82.79
C THR A 13 -50.46 20.96 -82.04
N ALA A 14 -51.61 21.59 -81.79
CA ALA A 14 -52.79 20.96 -81.22
C ALA A 14 -53.89 20.91 -82.28
N THR A 15 -54.52 19.75 -82.42
CA THR A 15 -55.67 19.55 -83.31
C THR A 15 -56.91 19.27 -82.47
N ALA A 16 -57.88 20.18 -82.49
CA ALA A 16 -59.22 19.93 -81.97
C ALA A 16 -59.96 18.97 -82.91
N ASP A 17 -60.78 18.08 -82.37
CA ASP A 17 -61.52 17.07 -83.14
C ASP A 17 -60.70 16.34 -84.22
N ALA A 18 -59.52 15.83 -83.86
CA ALA A 18 -58.59 15.22 -84.81
C ALA A 18 -59.17 14.02 -85.60
N ASP A 19 -60.22 13.40 -85.08
CA ASP A 19 -60.91 12.25 -85.70
C ASP A 19 -62.20 12.66 -86.45
N GLY A 20 -62.57 13.95 -86.47
CA GLY A 20 -63.81 14.44 -87.10
C GLY A 20 -65.09 13.89 -86.45
N ALA A 21 -65.06 13.70 -85.13
CA ALA A 21 -66.14 13.10 -84.36
C ALA A 21 -67.27 14.09 -84.02
N ILE A 22 -67.05 15.40 -84.16
CA ILE A 22 -68.00 16.47 -83.90
C ILE A 22 -68.43 17.09 -85.23
N ASP A 23 -69.71 16.98 -85.56
CA ASP A 23 -70.24 17.54 -86.82
C ASP A 23 -70.22 19.08 -86.77
N GLU A 24 -69.26 19.68 -87.46
CA GLU A 24 -69.04 21.13 -87.51
C GLU A 24 -68.98 21.70 -88.93
N ALA A 25 -69.01 23.03 -89.03
CA ALA A 25 -69.15 23.70 -90.33
C ALA A 25 -67.82 23.89 -91.08
N ASN A 26 -66.67 23.72 -90.41
CA ASN A 26 -65.35 23.96 -91.00
C ASN A 26 -64.26 23.11 -90.35
N GLU A 27 -63.87 22.04 -91.05
CA GLU A 27 -62.83 21.09 -90.63
C GLU A 27 -61.39 21.66 -90.76
N GLU A 28 -61.22 22.80 -91.45
CA GLU A 28 -59.88 23.35 -91.74
C GLU A 28 -59.33 24.23 -90.60
N ASN A 29 -60.16 24.64 -89.63
CA ASN A 29 -59.74 25.50 -88.51
C ASN A 29 -59.50 24.72 -87.20
N ASN A 30 -59.34 23.41 -87.31
CA ASN A 30 -59.15 22.53 -86.17
C ASN A 30 -57.72 22.48 -85.66
N LEU A 31 -56.78 23.06 -86.43
CA LEU A 31 -55.36 23.09 -86.10
C LEU A 31 -54.95 24.44 -85.49
N LEU A 32 -54.32 24.40 -84.32
CA LEU A 32 -53.61 25.53 -83.73
C LEU A 32 -52.13 25.17 -83.58
N THR A 33 -51.26 26.00 -84.14
CA THR A 33 -49.81 25.88 -84.00
C THR A 33 -49.26 27.08 -83.23
N VAL A 34 -48.38 26.81 -82.27
CA VAL A 34 -47.63 27.83 -81.52
C VAL A 34 -46.15 27.47 -81.51
N GLU A 35 -45.29 28.46 -81.73
CA GLU A 35 -43.85 28.32 -81.50
C GLU A 35 -43.57 28.54 -80.01
N LYS A 36 -42.67 27.73 -79.47
CA LYS A 36 -42.19 27.82 -78.09
C LYS A 36 -40.68 27.64 -78.08
N THR A 37 -40.03 28.32 -77.15
CA THR A 37 -38.61 28.13 -76.86
C THR A 37 -38.50 27.14 -75.70
N VAL A 38 -37.63 26.14 -75.85
CA VAL A 38 -37.32 25.19 -74.78
C VAL A 38 -36.53 25.93 -73.69
N VAL A 39 -36.91 25.71 -72.45
CA VAL A 39 -36.25 26.28 -71.27
C VAL A 39 -35.90 25.13 -70.32
N HIS A 40 -34.90 25.35 -69.47
CA HIS A 40 -34.64 24.41 -68.37
C HIS A 40 -35.88 24.30 -67.47
N ASN A 41 -36.13 23.12 -66.93
CA ASN A 41 -37.13 22.97 -65.88
C ASN A 41 -36.41 23.18 -64.55
N GLY A 42 -36.43 24.39 -64.01
CA GLY A 42 -35.75 24.74 -62.74
C GLY A 42 -36.44 24.18 -61.49
N TYR A 43 -37.13 23.05 -61.63
CA TYR A 43 -37.54 22.17 -60.54
C TYR A 43 -36.75 20.86 -60.54
N ARG A 44 -35.96 20.64 -61.60
CA ARG A 44 -34.93 19.60 -61.64
C ARG A 44 -33.69 20.20 -61.02
N GLY A 45 -33.01 19.43 -60.17
CA GLY A 45 -31.79 19.88 -59.54
C GLY A 45 -30.73 20.25 -60.58
N MET A 46 -29.85 21.16 -60.21
CA MET A 46 -28.93 21.85 -61.12
C MET A 46 -28.08 20.91 -61.99
N ARG A 47 -27.70 19.72 -61.51
CA ARG A 47 -26.99 18.70 -62.32
C ARG A 47 -27.75 18.28 -63.60
N TRP A 48 -29.07 18.42 -63.62
CA TRP A 48 -29.94 18.08 -64.75
C TRP A 48 -30.23 19.26 -65.68
N THR A 49 -29.75 20.45 -65.33
CA THR A 49 -29.98 21.71 -66.03
C THR A 49 -28.67 22.47 -66.32
N ASP A 50 -27.53 21.76 -66.37
CA ASP A 50 -26.18 22.28 -66.59
C ASP A 50 -25.66 23.25 -65.51
N GLY A 51 -26.31 23.30 -64.35
CA GLY A 51 -25.87 24.05 -63.18
C GLY A 51 -24.88 23.26 -62.30
N GLU A 52 -24.33 23.95 -61.30
CA GLU A 52 -23.34 23.40 -60.37
C GLU A 52 -24.00 22.83 -59.10
N ASP A 53 -23.28 21.93 -58.42
CA ASP A 53 -23.69 21.43 -57.10
C ASP A 53 -23.54 22.48 -56.00
N ILE A 54 -24.20 22.25 -54.87
CA ILE A 54 -23.96 22.98 -53.63
C ILE A 54 -22.51 22.71 -53.21
N ALA A 55 -21.68 23.76 -53.20
CA ALA A 55 -20.23 23.63 -53.14
C ALA A 55 -19.66 24.02 -51.77
N THR A 56 -18.48 23.48 -51.43
CA THR A 56 -17.76 23.84 -50.21
C THR A 56 -17.37 25.31 -50.23
N ALA A 57 -17.93 26.09 -49.30
CA ALA A 57 -17.62 27.50 -49.09
C ALA A 57 -16.48 27.67 -48.06
N ALA A 58 -16.47 26.85 -47.01
CA ALA A 58 -15.46 26.92 -45.96
C ALA A 58 -15.14 25.55 -45.36
N THR A 59 -13.89 25.38 -44.93
CA THR A 59 -13.42 24.23 -44.16
C THR A 59 -12.61 24.74 -42.97
N TYR A 60 -12.86 24.17 -41.79
CA TYR A 60 -12.18 24.52 -40.55
C TYR A 60 -11.62 23.27 -39.90
N ASP A 61 -10.38 23.34 -39.43
CA ASP A 61 -9.78 22.35 -38.55
C ASP A 61 -9.57 23.02 -37.19
N VAL A 62 -10.37 22.64 -36.19
CA VAL A 62 -10.46 23.34 -34.90
C VAL A 62 -10.33 22.39 -33.72
N ARG A 63 -9.84 22.89 -32.61
CA ARG A 63 -10.05 22.29 -31.28
C ARG A 63 -11.35 22.86 -30.69
N GLY A 64 -12.47 22.49 -31.28
CA GLY A 64 -13.78 23.08 -31.03
C GLY A 64 -14.87 22.37 -31.82
N ASP A 65 -16.02 23.01 -32.03
CA ASP A 65 -17.17 22.38 -32.70
C ASP A 65 -17.97 23.38 -33.54
N LEU A 66 -18.95 22.87 -34.30
CA LEU A 66 -19.97 23.64 -34.99
C LEU A 66 -21.25 23.69 -34.14
N LEU A 67 -21.75 24.90 -33.90
CA LEU A 67 -23.08 25.15 -33.34
C LEU A 67 -23.96 25.78 -34.42
N TRP A 68 -25.25 25.46 -34.43
CA TRP A 68 -26.21 26.14 -35.29
C TRP A 68 -27.53 26.37 -34.58
N SER A 69 -28.24 27.43 -34.95
CA SER A 69 -29.58 27.69 -34.44
C SER A 69 -30.38 28.62 -35.36
N ALA A 70 -31.70 28.45 -35.36
CA ALA A 70 -32.62 29.41 -35.97
C ALA A 70 -33.04 30.54 -35.01
N GLY A 71 -32.70 30.45 -33.72
CA GLY A 71 -33.11 31.44 -32.70
C GLY A 71 -34.64 31.59 -32.67
N ASP A 72 -35.12 32.84 -32.58
CA ASP A 72 -36.55 33.16 -32.65
C ASP A 72 -37.09 33.37 -34.08
N SER A 73 -36.34 32.93 -35.11
CA SER A 73 -36.69 33.07 -36.52
C SER A 73 -38.08 32.52 -36.87
N ALA A 74 -38.76 33.22 -37.77
CA ALA A 74 -40.08 32.88 -38.28
C ALA A 74 -40.21 33.14 -39.79
N TYR A 75 -41.17 32.48 -40.43
CA TYR A 75 -41.53 32.80 -41.81
C TYR A 75 -42.11 34.22 -41.91
N LEU A 76 -41.50 35.05 -42.74
CA LEU A 76 -41.94 36.41 -42.99
C LEU A 76 -42.61 36.51 -44.35
N SER A 77 -43.94 36.57 -44.36
CA SER A 77 -44.71 36.65 -45.61
C SER A 77 -44.59 38.02 -46.28
N ALA A 78 -44.41 38.02 -47.59
CA ALA A 78 -44.58 39.16 -48.48
C ALA A 78 -45.87 39.97 -48.26
N GLY A 79 -46.96 39.30 -47.89
CA GLY A 79 -48.27 39.94 -47.67
C GLY A 79 -48.31 40.91 -46.49
N THR A 80 -47.29 40.88 -45.62
CA THR A 80 -47.13 41.84 -44.51
C THR A 80 -46.66 43.21 -44.98
N GLY A 81 -46.05 43.30 -46.18
CA GLY A 81 -45.39 44.52 -46.64
C GLY A 81 -44.20 44.92 -45.76
N TRP A 82 -43.48 43.92 -45.24
CA TRP A 82 -42.40 44.11 -44.28
C TRP A 82 -41.34 45.10 -44.79
N THR A 83 -40.82 45.89 -43.86
CA THR A 83 -39.71 46.84 -44.08
C THR A 83 -38.51 46.53 -43.20
N GLU A 84 -38.75 45.80 -42.10
CA GLU A 84 -37.73 45.35 -41.16
C GLU A 84 -38.09 43.95 -40.67
N TYR A 85 -37.09 43.10 -40.45
CA TYR A 85 -37.24 41.78 -39.86
C TYR A 85 -36.03 41.48 -38.98
N ALA A 86 -36.26 41.33 -37.68
CA ALA A 86 -35.23 41.04 -36.69
C ALA A 86 -35.37 39.63 -36.15
N VAL A 87 -34.24 38.94 -36.00
CA VAL A 87 -34.09 37.62 -35.38
C VAL A 87 -33.06 37.72 -34.26
N HIS A 88 -33.32 37.04 -33.15
CA HIS A 88 -32.50 37.03 -31.95
C HIS A 88 -32.08 35.61 -31.59
N TRP A 89 -30.84 35.49 -31.14
CA TRP A 89 -30.27 34.29 -30.53
C TRP A 89 -29.81 34.63 -29.13
N THR A 90 -30.19 33.82 -28.16
CA THR A 90 -29.68 33.86 -26.80
C THR A 90 -28.37 33.08 -26.69
N ALA A 91 -27.62 33.25 -25.60
CA ALA A 91 -26.44 32.42 -25.32
C ALA A 91 -26.77 30.91 -25.29
N ASP A 92 -27.98 30.53 -24.87
CA ASP A 92 -28.40 29.13 -24.83
C ASP A 92 -28.65 28.54 -26.24
N ASP A 93 -28.98 29.39 -27.23
CA ASP A 93 -29.18 28.96 -28.61
C ASP A 93 -27.86 28.55 -29.27
N LEU A 94 -26.75 29.17 -28.86
CA LEU A 94 -25.40 28.95 -29.39
C LEU A 94 -24.40 28.97 -28.22
N ALA A 95 -24.35 27.87 -27.47
CA ALA A 95 -23.59 27.72 -26.23
C ALA A 95 -22.07 27.61 -26.46
N VAL A 96 -21.44 28.68 -26.95
CA VAL A 96 -19.98 28.76 -27.16
C VAL A 96 -19.23 28.75 -25.82
N PRO A 97 -18.20 27.92 -25.63
CA PRO A 97 -17.41 27.89 -24.40
C PRO A 97 -16.73 29.22 -24.05
N ALA A 98 -16.61 29.50 -22.76
CA ALA A 98 -15.90 30.69 -22.28
C ALA A 98 -14.42 30.64 -22.72
N ASN A 99 -13.97 31.72 -23.36
CA ASN A 99 -12.63 31.90 -23.96
C ASN A 99 -12.38 31.22 -25.32
N ALA A 100 -13.40 30.67 -25.98
CA ALA A 100 -13.26 30.22 -27.35
C ALA A 100 -13.04 31.40 -28.32
N THR A 101 -12.28 31.17 -29.38
CA THR A 101 -12.24 32.03 -30.57
C THR A 101 -13.33 31.59 -31.54
N ILE A 102 -13.94 32.56 -32.23
CA ILE A 102 -14.87 32.25 -33.32
C ILE A 102 -14.05 32.20 -34.60
N GLU A 103 -13.93 31.00 -35.17
CA GLU A 103 -13.18 30.77 -36.42
C GLU A 103 -14.05 31.06 -37.64
N GLY A 104 -15.37 30.88 -37.52
CA GLY A 104 -16.32 31.28 -38.55
C GLY A 104 -17.74 31.39 -38.00
N ALA A 105 -18.49 32.43 -38.41
CA ALA A 105 -19.92 32.52 -38.16
C ALA A 105 -20.66 32.96 -39.42
N ARG A 106 -21.61 32.14 -39.88
CA ARG A 106 -22.33 32.31 -41.14
C ARG A 106 -23.83 32.42 -40.92
N LEU A 107 -24.41 33.50 -41.41
CA LEU A 107 -25.84 33.75 -41.35
C LEU A 107 -26.48 33.49 -42.71
N TYR A 108 -27.40 32.53 -42.76
CA TYR A 108 -28.13 32.11 -43.94
C TYR A 108 -29.52 32.75 -43.96
N VAL A 109 -29.83 33.48 -45.04
CA VAL A 109 -31.10 34.19 -45.23
C VAL A 109 -31.77 33.72 -46.53
N PRO A 110 -32.51 32.59 -46.48
CA PRO A 110 -33.31 32.12 -47.60
C PRO A 110 -34.58 32.97 -47.83
N TYR A 111 -34.83 33.34 -49.07
CA TYR A 111 -36.00 34.10 -49.51
C TYR A 111 -36.75 33.38 -50.63
N THR A 112 -38.02 33.75 -50.81
CA THR A 112 -38.91 33.13 -51.79
C THR A 112 -39.90 34.15 -52.36
N TRP A 113 -40.35 33.88 -53.59
CA TRP A 113 -41.36 34.67 -54.30
C TRP A 113 -40.96 36.12 -54.57
N ASP A 114 -39.69 36.40 -54.88
CA ASP A 114 -39.30 37.78 -55.16
C ASP A 114 -39.88 38.27 -56.49
N LYS A 115 -40.89 39.15 -56.44
CA LYS A 115 -41.51 39.76 -57.62
C LYS A 115 -41.01 41.18 -57.88
N GLY A 116 -40.11 41.67 -57.04
CA GLY A 116 -39.88 43.08 -56.80
C GLY A 116 -38.45 43.55 -57.03
N PRO A 117 -37.64 42.80 -57.77
CA PRO A 117 -36.21 42.57 -57.48
C PRO A 117 -35.76 43.10 -56.11
N VAL A 118 -36.20 42.46 -55.03
CA VAL A 118 -35.89 42.88 -53.66
C VAL A 118 -34.51 42.39 -53.25
N PHE A 119 -34.22 41.10 -53.42
CA PHE A 119 -32.92 40.52 -53.14
C PHE A 119 -32.07 40.43 -54.42
N PRO A 120 -30.75 40.62 -54.29
CA PRO A 120 -30.05 41.07 -53.09
C PRO A 120 -30.05 42.61 -52.95
N GLU A 121 -30.31 43.38 -54.02
CA GLU A 121 -29.88 44.79 -54.07
C GLU A 121 -30.68 45.76 -53.19
N ASN A 122 -31.92 45.43 -52.84
CA ASN A 122 -32.80 46.30 -52.05
C ASN A 122 -32.96 45.85 -50.59
N VAL A 123 -32.11 44.94 -50.11
CA VAL A 123 -32.08 44.50 -48.71
C VAL A 123 -30.70 44.74 -48.11
N THR A 124 -30.67 45.26 -46.89
CA THR A 124 -29.44 45.40 -46.09
C THR A 124 -29.57 44.63 -44.79
N LEU A 125 -28.46 44.11 -44.27
CA LEU A 125 -28.40 43.47 -42.96
C LEU A 125 -27.61 44.33 -41.97
N THR A 126 -28.12 44.41 -40.74
CA THR A 126 -27.28 44.72 -39.58
C THR A 126 -27.22 43.52 -38.64
N PHE A 127 -26.03 43.19 -38.13
CA PHE A 127 -25.80 42.15 -37.14
C PHE A 127 -25.18 42.79 -35.90
N ASN A 128 -25.80 42.60 -34.74
CA ASN A 128 -25.42 43.26 -33.48
C ASN A 128 -25.27 44.80 -33.61
N GLY A 129 -26.08 45.40 -34.50
CA GLY A 129 -26.07 46.84 -34.78
C GLY A 129 -24.98 47.30 -35.76
N VAL A 130 -24.14 46.39 -36.26
CA VAL A 130 -23.12 46.65 -37.28
C VAL A 130 -23.68 46.28 -38.65
N MET A 131 -23.47 47.13 -39.67
CA MET A 131 -23.87 46.81 -41.03
C MET A 131 -22.92 45.77 -41.62
N VAL A 132 -23.47 44.67 -42.14
CA VAL A 132 -22.70 43.56 -42.69
C VAL A 132 -22.99 43.45 -44.18
N ASP A 133 -21.92 43.40 -44.97
CA ASP A 133 -22.01 43.20 -46.41
C ASP A 133 -22.34 41.73 -46.73
N GLN A 134 -23.08 41.52 -47.81
CA GLN A 134 -23.34 40.17 -48.33
C GLN A 134 -22.03 39.49 -48.71
N ASP A 135 -21.81 38.26 -48.23
CA ASP A 135 -20.65 37.45 -48.55
C ASP A 135 -20.90 36.60 -49.80
N ALA A 136 -22.07 35.95 -49.88
CA ALA A 136 -22.48 35.16 -51.03
C ALA A 136 -23.98 35.30 -51.34
N PHE A 137 -24.33 35.02 -52.59
CA PHE A 137 -25.69 35.05 -53.11
C PHE A 137 -25.92 33.90 -54.07
N TYR A 138 -26.99 33.15 -53.82
CA TYR A 138 -27.41 32.02 -54.64
C TYR A 138 -28.86 32.22 -55.01
N GLU A 139 -29.20 32.03 -56.28
CA GLU A 139 -30.56 32.17 -56.78
C GLU A 139 -30.91 31.01 -57.72
N ASP A 140 -32.18 30.65 -57.71
CA ASP A 140 -32.76 29.72 -58.67
C ASP A 140 -34.21 30.10 -58.98
N GLU A 141 -34.70 29.62 -60.11
CA GLU A 141 -35.99 29.97 -60.64
C GLU A 141 -36.53 28.82 -61.51
N LYS A 142 -37.85 28.62 -61.53
CA LYS A 142 -38.43 27.50 -62.30
C LYS A 142 -38.33 27.63 -63.83
N MET A 143 -38.04 28.83 -64.34
CA MET A 143 -37.78 29.17 -65.75
C MET A 143 -38.94 29.06 -66.77
N TRP A 144 -40.15 28.65 -66.38
CA TRP A 144 -41.30 28.58 -67.31
C TRP A 144 -42.61 29.11 -66.71
N GLY A 145 -43.53 29.54 -67.58
CA GLY A 145 -44.82 30.11 -67.15
C GLY A 145 -44.64 31.45 -66.40
N THR A 146 -45.32 31.62 -65.25
CA THR A 146 -45.10 32.76 -64.34
C THR A 146 -44.04 32.39 -63.33
N SER A 147 -42.87 33.01 -63.43
CA SER A 147 -41.64 32.59 -62.79
C SER A 147 -41.03 33.77 -62.01
N TYR A 148 -40.43 33.49 -60.84
CA TYR A 148 -39.85 34.48 -59.93
C TYR A 148 -38.61 33.88 -59.24
N PRO A 149 -37.58 34.68 -58.94
CA PRO A 149 -36.42 34.23 -58.19
C PRO A 149 -36.74 33.76 -56.77
N TYR A 150 -36.06 32.68 -56.39
CA TYR A 150 -35.89 32.16 -55.05
C TYR A 150 -34.38 32.17 -54.78
N GLY A 151 -33.97 32.19 -53.52
CA GLY A 151 -32.54 32.19 -53.26
C GLY A 151 -32.18 32.23 -51.80
N MET A 152 -30.89 32.37 -51.57
CA MET A 152 -30.31 32.56 -50.26
C MET A 152 -29.20 33.60 -50.34
N THR A 153 -29.25 34.55 -49.40
CA THR A 153 -28.11 35.41 -49.11
C THR A 153 -27.36 34.87 -47.91
N VAL A 154 -26.03 34.86 -47.99
CA VAL A 154 -25.14 34.48 -46.89
C VAL A 154 -24.36 35.71 -46.44
N TYR A 155 -24.22 35.86 -45.13
CA TYR A 155 -23.41 36.90 -44.51
C TYR A 155 -22.37 36.26 -43.60
N ASP A 156 -21.12 36.71 -43.72
CA ASP A 156 -20.07 36.41 -42.76
C ASP A 156 -20.19 37.38 -41.58
N VAL A 157 -20.54 36.86 -40.41
CA VAL A 157 -20.75 37.62 -39.18
C VAL A 157 -19.71 37.26 -38.11
N THR A 158 -18.61 36.61 -38.51
CA THR A 158 -17.55 36.08 -37.61
C THR A 158 -17.05 37.14 -36.63
N TYR A 159 -16.76 38.35 -37.10
CA TYR A 159 -16.16 39.41 -36.29
C TYR A 159 -17.16 40.16 -35.41
N ASP A 160 -18.45 40.05 -35.71
CA ASP A 160 -19.53 40.75 -35.00
C ASP A 160 -20.32 39.79 -34.08
N PHE A 161 -19.97 38.50 -34.05
CA PHE A 161 -20.57 37.50 -33.16
C PHE A 161 -20.30 37.79 -31.69
N ASP A 162 -21.33 37.61 -30.85
CA ASP A 162 -21.27 37.74 -29.40
C ASP A 162 -21.81 36.45 -28.75
N ALA A 163 -20.99 35.84 -27.88
CA ALA A 163 -21.33 34.60 -27.18
C ALA A 163 -22.47 34.79 -26.16
N ASP A 164 -22.73 36.03 -25.70
CA ASP A 164 -23.82 36.33 -24.78
C ASP A 164 -25.19 36.44 -25.49
N GLY A 165 -25.20 36.52 -26.82
CA GLY A 165 -26.41 36.56 -27.65
C GLY A 165 -26.27 37.50 -28.85
N ASN A 166 -27.04 37.23 -29.91
CA ASN A 166 -26.92 37.90 -31.20
C ASN A 166 -28.25 38.43 -31.70
N THR A 167 -28.22 39.45 -32.57
CA THR A 167 -29.38 40.01 -33.25
C THR A 167 -29.05 40.31 -34.70
N ALA A 168 -29.83 39.76 -35.63
CA ALA A 168 -29.75 40.05 -37.06
C ALA A 168 -31.00 40.83 -37.48
N THR A 169 -30.85 41.97 -38.15
CA THR A 169 -31.97 42.80 -38.63
C THR A 169 -31.82 43.06 -40.13
N LEU A 170 -32.73 42.49 -40.93
CA LEU A 170 -32.89 42.81 -42.34
C LEU A 170 -33.75 44.06 -42.50
N THR A 171 -33.37 44.95 -43.40
CA THR A 171 -34.13 46.12 -43.81
C THR A 171 -34.42 46.08 -45.31
N ASN A 172 -35.70 46.12 -45.68
CA ASN A 172 -36.14 46.21 -47.07
C ASN A 172 -36.30 47.68 -47.47
N THR A 173 -35.49 48.10 -48.44
CA THR A 173 -35.45 49.48 -48.96
C THR A 173 -36.36 49.70 -50.17
N LEU A 174 -37.01 48.65 -50.68
CA LEU A 174 -37.92 48.74 -51.80
C LEU A 174 -39.34 49.18 -51.37
N PRO A 175 -39.87 50.30 -51.90
CA PRO A 175 -41.21 50.78 -51.54
C PRO A 175 -42.32 49.75 -51.81
N GLY A 176 -43.08 49.39 -50.77
CA GLY A 176 -44.21 48.45 -50.88
C GLY A 176 -43.83 46.97 -50.77
N GLY A 177 -42.56 46.66 -50.48
CA GLY A 177 -42.10 45.33 -50.06
C GLY A 177 -41.84 44.33 -51.18
N GLY A 178 -41.96 44.72 -52.45
CA GLY A 178 -41.62 43.91 -53.65
C GLY A 178 -42.28 42.54 -53.78
N ASN A 179 -43.18 42.21 -52.86
CA ASN A 179 -43.85 40.92 -52.72
C ASN A 179 -42.89 39.74 -52.44
N VAL A 180 -41.76 39.96 -51.77
CA VAL A 180 -40.82 38.89 -51.36
C VAL A 180 -41.11 38.39 -49.94
N SER A 181 -40.97 37.08 -49.73
CA SER A 181 -41.04 36.46 -48.40
C SER A 181 -39.67 35.96 -47.96
N VAL A 182 -39.41 35.92 -46.66
CA VAL A 182 -38.19 35.33 -46.08
C VAL A 182 -38.59 34.04 -45.38
N ARG A 183 -37.91 32.93 -45.68
CA ARG A 183 -38.18 31.61 -45.07
C ARG A 183 -37.84 31.60 -43.57
N GLY A 184 -36.83 32.38 -43.20
CA GLY A 184 -36.30 32.58 -41.86
C GLY A 184 -34.83 32.96 -41.94
N MET A 185 -34.10 32.86 -40.83
CA MET A 185 -32.64 32.87 -40.78
C MET A 185 -32.12 31.66 -40.01
N VAL A 186 -30.92 31.19 -40.37
CA VAL A 186 -30.14 30.20 -39.60
C VAL A 186 -28.74 30.76 -39.41
N LEU A 187 -28.24 30.70 -38.18
CA LEU A 187 -26.88 31.09 -37.82
C LEU A 187 -26.08 29.83 -37.48
N ALA A 188 -24.95 29.63 -38.15
CA ALA A 188 -24.01 28.54 -37.89
C ALA A 188 -22.64 29.12 -37.49
N VAL A 189 -22.03 28.56 -36.45
CA VAL A 189 -20.85 29.11 -35.77
C VAL A 189 -19.86 28.00 -35.48
N VAL A 190 -18.64 28.14 -36.01
CA VAL A 190 -17.49 27.29 -35.69
C VAL A 190 -16.63 28.04 -34.69
N TYR A 191 -16.36 27.40 -33.54
CA TYR A 191 -15.49 27.94 -32.51
C TYR A 191 -14.26 27.04 -32.31
N ASP A 192 -13.19 27.59 -31.72
CA ASP A 192 -12.03 26.86 -31.23
C ASP A 192 -11.75 27.29 -29.77
N ASP A 193 -11.77 26.34 -28.84
CA ASP A 193 -11.49 26.60 -27.42
C ASP A 193 -10.14 26.01 -26.96
N GLY A 194 -9.38 25.43 -27.89
CA GLY A 194 -8.09 24.80 -27.62
C GLY A 194 -8.15 23.49 -26.83
N VAL A 195 -9.33 23.06 -26.35
CA VAL A 195 -9.46 21.93 -25.41
C VAL A 195 -10.44 20.85 -25.87
N THR A 196 -11.52 21.23 -26.55
CA THR A 196 -12.47 20.33 -27.21
C THR A 196 -11.73 19.41 -28.16
N ALA A 197 -12.27 18.22 -28.39
CA ALA A 197 -11.70 17.26 -29.33
C ALA A 197 -11.48 17.92 -30.70
N PRO A 198 -10.47 17.49 -31.48
CA PRO A 198 -10.28 18.04 -32.82
C PRO A 198 -11.47 17.72 -33.72
N HIS A 199 -11.96 18.72 -34.44
CA HIS A 199 -12.99 18.56 -35.47
C HIS A 199 -12.53 19.13 -36.80
N THR A 200 -12.88 18.44 -37.89
CA THR A 200 -12.91 19.03 -39.23
C THR A 200 -14.36 19.37 -39.56
N VAL A 201 -14.64 20.65 -39.80
CA VAL A 201 -15.96 21.17 -40.18
C VAL A 201 -15.92 21.62 -41.64
N ILE A 202 -16.76 21.04 -42.48
CA ILE A 202 -16.86 21.38 -43.91
C ILE A 202 -18.25 21.93 -44.17
N MET A 203 -18.33 23.16 -44.67
CA MET A 203 -19.59 23.86 -44.91
C MET A 203 -19.81 24.06 -46.42
N ASN A 204 -20.85 23.40 -46.94
CA ASN A 204 -21.32 23.58 -48.31
C ASN A 204 -22.47 24.57 -48.35
N GLU A 205 -22.45 25.47 -49.34
CA GLU A 205 -23.42 26.55 -49.54
C GLU A 205 -23.88 26.59 -51.00
N GLY A 206 -25.16 26.87 -51.22
CA GLY A 206 -25.76 26.90 -52.54
C GLY A 206 -27.25 27.23 -52.46
N PHE A 207 -27.95 27.11 -53.58
CA PHE A 207 -29.41 27.16 -53.58
C PHE A 207 -29.95 26.46 -54.82
N ASP A 208 -30.94 25.58 -54.64
CA ASP A 208 -31.59 24.85 -55.73
C ASP A 208 -33.08 24.65 -55.40
N LEU A 209 -33.96 25.01 -56.33
CA LEU A 209 -35.41 24.91 -56.18
C LEU A 209 -35.89 23.58 -56.75
N LEU A 210 -36.50 22.75 -55.91
CA LEU A 210 -36.84 21.37 -56.26
C LEU A 210 -38.34 21.12 -56.19
N TYR A 211 -38.82 20.29 -57.12
CA TYR A 211 -40.15 19.69 -57.04
C TYR A 211 -40.12 18.33 -57.75
N GLY A 212 -40.27 17.23 -57.02
CA GLY A 212 -40.13 15.87 -57.55
C GLY A 212 -41.40 15.23 -58.08
N GLY A 213 -42.53 15.95 -58.10
CA GLY A 213 -43.82 15.41 -58.51
C GLY A 213 -44.12 15.50 -60.01
N GLU A 214 -44.81 14.49 -60.54
CA GLU A 214 -45.23 14.43 -61.95
C GLU A 214 -46.02 15.67 -62.42
N SER A 215 -46.66 16.40 -61.49
CA SER A 215 -47.43 17.61 -61.78
C SER A 215 -46.60 18.74 -62.41
N GLN A 216 -45.27 18.75 -62.19
CA GLN A 216 -44.34 19.72 -62.78
C GLN A 216 -43.41 19.10 -63.84
N GLY A 217 -43.68 17.87 -64.30
CA GLY A 217 -42.87 17.22 -65.35
C GLY A 217 -41.47 16.80 -64.89
N THR A 218 -41.35 16.43 -63.63
CA THR A 218 -40.12 15.99 -62.95
C THR A 218 -40.35 14.65 -62.27
N THR A 219 -39.25 14.02 -61.84
CA THR A 219 -39.23 12.85 -60.96
C THR A 219 -38.38 13.16 -59.73
N PRO A 220 -38.48 12.40 -58.62
CA PRO A 220 -37.61 12.62 -57.46
C PRO A 220 -36.12 12.56 -57.81
N GLU A 221 -35.71 11.61 -58.67
CA GLU A 221 -34.32 11.52 -59.14
C GLU A 221 -33.85 12.77 -59.89
N GLN A 222 -34.72 13.37 -60.71
CA GLN A 222 -34.41 14.61 -61.40
C GLN A 222 -34.47 15.83 -60.48
N ALA A 223 -35.32 15.81 -59.45
CA ALA A 223 -35.45 16.85 -58.43
C ALA A 223 -34.56 16.55 -57.22
N THR A 224 -33.29 16.21 -57.49
CA THR A 224 -32.27 16.01 -56.46
C THR A 224 -31.14 17.02 -56.65
N ALA A 225 -30.91 17.88 -55.65
CA ALA A 225 -29.72 18.71 -55.54
C ALA A 225 -28.65 17.97 -54.75
N TYR A 226 -27.37 18.21 -55.03
CA TYR A 226 -26.28 17.50 -54.38
C TYR A 226 -25.27 18.44 -53.75
N ALA A 227 -24.67 18.00 -52.65
CA ALA A 227 -23.63 18.70 -51.91
C ALA A 227 -22.44 17.75 -51.68
N PRO A 228 -21.43 17.72 -52.57
CA PRO A 228 -20.24 16.89 -52.41
C PRO A 228 -19.27 17.46 -51.37
N PHE A 229 -18.77 16.60 -50.47
CA PHE A 229 -17.68 16.87 -49.54
C PHE A 229 -16.43 16.13 -50.04
N THR A 230 -15.57 16.87 -50.75
CA THR A 230 -14.38 16.30 -51.42
C THR A 230 -13.11 16.36 -50.56
N THR A 231 -13.14 17.07 -49.43
CA THR A 231 -12.04 17.13 -48.45
C THR A 231 -11.67 15.71 -47.99
N PRO A 232 -10.40 15.29 -48.10
CA PRO A 232 -9.96 14.00 -47.58
C PRO A 232 -10.10 13.91 -46.06
N LEU A 233 -10.58 12.76 -45.56
CA LEU A 233 -10.82 12.51 -44.14
C LEU A 233 -10.03 11.29 -43.65
N ASP A 234 -9.46 11.37 -42.46
CA ASP A 234 -8.85 10.21 -41.79
C ASP A 234 -9.92 9.35 -41.09
N THR A 235 -10.67 8.58 -41.87
CA THR A 235 -11.76 7.72 -41.36
C THR A 235 -11.29 6.60 -40.42
N VAL A 236 -9.98 6.34 -40.32
CA VAL A 236 -9.44 5.34 -39.38
C VAL A 236 -9.52 5.86 -37.95
N ASN A 237 -9.33 7.17 -37.77
CA ASN A 237 -9.29 7.84 -36.48
C ASN A 237 -10.53 8.72 -36.24
N VAL A 238 -11.67 8.45 -36.89
CA VAL A 238 -12.91 9.19 -36.59
C VAL A 238 -13.55 8.63 -35.32
N ARG A 239 -13.93 9.52 -34.41
CA ARG A 239 -14.72 9.19 -33.21
C ARG A 239 -16.21 9.30 -33.50
N ASN A 240 -16.61 10.37 -34.20
CA ASN A 240 -17.99 10.68 -34.55
C ASN A 240 -18.04 11.57 -35.81
N ALA A 241 -19.12 11.51 -36.56
CA ALA A 241 -19.40 12.46 -37.63
C ALA A 241 -20.89 12.82 -37.67
N ALA A 242 -21.20 14.10 -37.77
CA ALA A 242 -22.55 14.62 -37.91
C ALA A 242 -22.73 15.32 -39.27
N LEU A 243 -23.89 15.12 -39.88
CA LEU A 243 -24.33 15.87 -41.05
C LEU A 243 -25.51 16.75 -40.63
N ILE A 244 -25.38 18.06 -40.87
CA ILE A 244 -26.44 19.05 -40.71
C ILE A 244 -26.84 19.51 -42.10
N THR A 245 -28.12 19.48 -42.44
CA THR A 245 -28.62 19.95 -43.73
C THR A 245 -29.72 20.98 -43.57
N VAL A 246 -29.66 22.04 -44.37
CA VAL A 246 -30.60 23.17 -44.35
C VAL A 246 -31.36 23.18 -45.67
N ALA A 247 -32.65 22.87 -45.58
CA ALA A 247 -33.58 22.76 -46.69
C ALA A 247 -34.77 23.72 -46.49
N PRO A 248 -34.69 24.97 -46.95
CA PRO A 248 -35.80 25.90 -46.86
C PRO A 248 -37.05 25.35 -47.55
N GLY A 249 -38.23 25.63 -47.00
CA GLY A 249 -39.50 25.12 -47.52
C GLY A 249 -39.74 23.62 -47.31
N ALA A 250 -38.74 22.84 -46.88
CA ALA A 250 -38.90 21.42 -46.58
C ALA A 250 -39.40 21.20 -45.14
N GLY A 251 -40.64 20.76 -45.02
CA GLY A 251 -41.19 20.24 -43.77
C GLY A 251 -41.10 18.71 -43.65
N PRO A 252 -41.87 18.11 -42.71
CA PRO A 252 -41.80 16.69 -42.34
C PRO A 252 -42.29 15.67 -43.38
N THR A 253 -42.67 16.10 -44.58
CA THR A 253 -43.27 15.28 -45.65
C THR A 253 -42.82 15.71 -47.04
N GLU A 254 -41.75 16.50 -47.12
CA GLU A 254 -41.39 17.27 -48.31
C GLU A 254 -40.19 16.70 -49.08
N GLY A 255 -39.57 15.62 -48.59
CA GLY A 255 -38.51 14.92 -49.31
C GLY A 255 -37.55 14.07 -48.47
N ASP A 256 -36.62 13.44 -49.16
CA ASP A 256 -35.62 12.53 -48.61
C ASP A 256 -34.22 13.16 -48.57
N LEU A 257 -33.49 12.88 -47.51
CA LEU A 257 -32.05 13.16 -47.43
C LEU A 257 -31.25 11.92 -47.84
N LEU A 258 -30.37 12.09 -48.81
CA LEU A 258 -29.40 11.10 -49.27
C LEU A 258 -28.05 11.40 -48.65
N PHE A 259 -27.35 10.38 -48.14
CA PHE A 259 -25.94 10.52 -47.77
C PHE A 259 -25.19 9.24 -48.13
N ASN A 260 -24.31 9.36 -49.12
CA ASN A 260 -23.61 8.21 -49.72
C ASN A 260 -24.61 7.11 -50.13
N ASP A 261 -24.53 5.93 -49.50
CA ASP A 261 -25.41 4.78 -49.78
C ASP A 261 -26.71 4.79 -48.94
N GLU A 262 -26.90 5.78 -48.07
CA GLU A 262 -28.06 5.89 -47.20
C GLU A 262 -29.12 6.84 -47.73
N VAL A 263 -30.38 6.47 -47.46
CA VAL A 263 -31.56 7.26 -47.76
C VAL A 263 -32.36 7.38 -46.49
N VAL A 264 -32.71 8.60 -46.11
CA VAL A 264 -33.64 8.85 -45.02
C VAL A 264 -34.84 9.59 -45.58
N GLU A 265 -35.97 8.90 -45.50
CA GLU A 265 -37.27 9.41 -45.92
C GLU A 265 -37.74 10.52 -44.97
N ASP A 266 -38.39 11.53 -45.52
CA ASP A 266 -39.04 12.61 -44.74
C ASP A 266 -38.09 13.27 -43.72
N ALA A 267 -36.90 13.65 -44.18
CA ALA A 267 -35.79 13.97 -43.30
C ALA A 267 -35.97 15.26 -42.49
N TRP A 268 -36.56 16.30 -43.08
CA TRP A 268 -36.50 17.65 -42.53
C TRP A 268 -37.66 17.99 -41.59
N ASN A 269 -37.36 18.74 -40.54
CA ASN A 269 -38.39 19.36 -39.70
C ASN A 269 -38.14 20.86 -39.63
N TYR A 270 -39.22 21.66 -39.57
CA TYR A 270 -39.08 23.10 -39.46
C TYR A 270 -38.42 23.49 -38.14
N ALA A 271 -37.37 24.31 -38.22
CA ALA A 271 -36.70 24.88 -37.06
C ALA A 271 -37.58 25.98 -36.43
N GLY A 272 -38.24 25.65 -35.32
CA GLY A 272 -39.11 26.57 -34.59
C GLY A 272 -40.34 27.00 -35.40
N THR A 273 -40.51 28.32 -35.58
CA THR A 273 -41.61 28.90 -36.38
C THR A 273 -41.17 29.36 -37.77
N SER A 274 -39.91 29.10 -38.13
CA SER A 274 -39.42 29.35 -39.48
C SER A 274 -40.04 28.35 -40.46
N GLN A 275 -39.87 28.60 -41.76
CA GLN A 275 -40.07 27.60 -42.80
C GLN A 275 -38.72 27.12 -43.33
N ILE A 276 -37.77 26.87 -42.42
CA ILE A 276 -36.47 26.28 -42.74
C ILE A 276 -36.44 24.87 -42.17
N GLY A 277 -36.44 23.88 -43.06
CA GLY A 277 -36.21 22.49 -42.69
C GLY A 277 -34.75 22.30 -42.31
N VAL A 278 -34.50 21.75 -41.13
CA VAL A 278 -33.16 21.33 -40.73
C VAL A 278 -33.20 19.90 -40.27
N ASP A 279 -32.20 19.14 -40.67
CA ASP A 279 -31.94 17.80 -40.17
C ASP A 279 -30.49 17.72 -39.71
N GLU A 280 -30.28 17.18 -38.51
CA GLU A 280 -28.97 16.90 -37.94
C GLU A 280 -28.95 15.42 -37.53
N ARG A 281 -27.92 14.70 -37.98
CA ARG A 281 -27.81 13.27 -37.73
C ARG A 281 -26.39 12.77 -37.68
N ASP A 282 -26.21 11.65 -36.97
CA ASP A 282 -24.98 10.85 -36.99
C ASP A 282 -24.85 10.14 -38.35
N VAL A 283 -23.72 10.38 -39.02
CA VAL A 283 -23.34 9.74 -40.29
C VAL A 283 -22.03 8.96 -40.18
N THR A 284 -21.52 8.74 -38.97
CA THR A 284 -20.22 8.11 -38.69
C THR A 284 -20.03 6.78 -39.43
N SER A 285 -21.07 5.94 -39.43
CA SER A 285 -21.00 4.60 -40.04
C SER A 285 -21.04 4.61 -41.57
N PHE A 286 -21.34 5.75 -42.18
CA PHE A 286 -21.51 5.91 -43.62
C PHE A 286 -20.42 6.78 -44.24
N LEU A 287 -19.49 7.30 -43.43
CA LEU A 287 -18.43 8.19 -43.86
C LEU A 287 -17.41 7.45 -44.75
N LEU A 288 -17.07 8.07 -45.87
CA LEU A 288 -16.03 7.63 -46.80
C LEU A 288 -14.73 8.42 -46.57
N PRO A 289 -13.55 7.86 -46.89
CA PRO A 289 -12.26 8.58 -46.78
C PRO A 289 -12.16 9.86 -47.63
N SER A 290 -12.98 9.96 -48.68
CA SER A 290 -13.13 11.13 -49.55
C SER A 290 -14.42 10.99 -50.35
N GLU A 291 -14.83 12.05 -51.04
CA GLU A 291 -15.98 12.04 -51.97
C GLU A 291 -17.30 11.66 -51.26
N ASN A 292 -17.51 12.14 -50.02
CA ASN A 292 -18.80 12.01 -49.37
C ASN A 292 -19.83 12.87 -50.10
N LEU A 293 -21.07 12.42 -50.21
CA LEU A 293 -22.08 13.08 -51.01
C LEU A 293 -23.40 13.15 -50.26
N ALA A 294 -23.81 14.36 -49.87
CA ALA A 294 -25.19 14.62 -49.46
C ALA A 294 -26.07 14.94 -50.67
N GLY A 295 -27.34 14.57 -50.62
CA GLY A 295 -28.33 14.89 -51.64
C GLY A 295 -29.67 15.25 -51.04
N PHE A 296 -30.28 16.30 -51.57
CA PHE A 296 -31.60 16.80 -51.18
C PHE A 296 -32.59 16.38 -52.24
N ARG A 297 -33.52 15.46 -51.94
CA ARG A 297 -34.43 14.91 -52.93
C ARG A 297 -35.88 15.25 -52.61
N SER A 298 -36.54 16.00 -53.48
CA SER A 298 -37.98 16.25 -53.39
C SER A 298 -38.77 15.04 -53.86
N ASP A 299 -39.86 14.69 -53.18
CA ASP A 299 -40.73 13.54 -53.49
C ASP A 299 -42.08 13.93 -54.14
N GLY A 300 -42.45 15.21 -54.10
CA GLY A 300 -43.74 15.66 -54.65
C GLY A 300 -44.22 17.04 -54.23
N ASP A 301 -43.56 17.72 -53.28
CA ASP A 301 -43.86 19.10 -52.88
C ASP A 301 -42.67 20.05 -53.09
N TRP A 302 -42.92 21.35 -52.99
CA TRP A 302 -41.90 22.39 -53.12
C TRP A 302 -40.91 22.30 -51.96
N MET A 303 -39.63 22.16 -52.29
CA MET A 303 -38.55 22.32 -51.32
C MET A 303 -37.36 23.02 -51.95
N GLU A 304 -36.50 23.58 -51.11
CA GLU A 304 -35.27 24.23 -51.52
C GLU A 304 -34.09 23.53 -50.83
N ALA A 305 -32.96 23.38 -51.54
CA ALA A 305 -31.72 22.86 -50.97
C ALA A 305 -30.72 24.02 -50.84
N ALA A 306 -30.20 24.29 -49.64
CA ALA A 306 -29.44 25.52 -49.40
C ALA A 306 -28.04 25.31 -48.79
N ALA A 307 -27.91 24.48 -47.76
CA ALA A 307 -26.61 24.26 -47.13
C ALA A 307 -26.48 22.86 -46.53
N ALA A 308 -25.26 22.36 -46.47
CA ALA A 308 -24.93 21.08 -45.82
C ALA A 308 -23.59 21.20 -45.09
N PHE A 309 -23.57 20.83 -43.82
CA PHE A 309 -22.39 20.89 -42.96
C PHE A 309 -22.00 19.48 -42.53
N LEU A 310 -20.77 19.07 -42.83
CA LEU A 310 -20.20 17.82 -42.36
C LEU A 310 -19.20 18.12 -41.25
N VAL A 311 -19.48 17.62 -40.05
CA VAL A 311 -18.69 17.83 -38.83
C VAL A 311 -18.09 16.50 -38.43
N VAL A 312 -16.75 16.39 -38.43
CA VAL A 312 -16.04 15.13 -38.17
C VAL A 312 -15.14 15.29 -36.95
N GLU A 313 -15.44 14.56 -35.89
CA GLU A 313 -14.70 14.56 -34.61
C GLU A 313 -13.63 13.46 -34.60
N TYR A 314 -12.42 13.82 -34.16
CA TYR A 314 -11.25 12.96 -34.00
C TYR A 314 -10.91 12.77 -32.51
N PRO A 315 -10.20 11.70 -32.11
CA PRO A 315 -9.67 11.58 -30.76
C PRO A 315 -8.65 12.68 -30.49
N VAL A 316 -8.57 13.11 -29.24
CA VAL A 316 -7.50 14.01 -28.79
C VAL A 316 -6.17 13.30 -29.00
N PRO A 317 -5.21 13.90 -29.74
CA PRO A 317 -3.88 13.33 -29.88
C PRO A 317 -3.26 13.13 -28.51
N ALA A 318 -2.74 11.93 -28.26
CA ALA A 318 -2.23 11.54 -26.96
C ALA A 318 -0.91 10.79 -27.08
N GLY A 319 -0.10 10.87 -26.03
CA GLY A 319 1.10 10.07 -25.81
C GLY A 319 1.04 9.38 -24.45
N SER A 320 2.20 9.12 -23.87
CA SER A 320 2.31 8.49 -22.55
C SER A 320 3.42 9.11 -21.71
N ILE A 321 3.37 8.91 -20.40
CA ILE A 321 4.43 9.34 -19.48
C ILE A 321 4.88 8.14 -18.63
N ALA A 322 6.16 7.79 -18.70
CA ALA A 322 6.80 6.93 -17.72
C ALA A 322 7.20 7.76 -16.50
N VAL A 323 6.67 7.43 -15.32
CA VAL A 323 6.92 8.16 -14.08
C VAL A 323 7.73 7.30 -13.13
N VAL A 324 8.93 7.76 -12.80
CA VAL A 324 9.91 7.02 -11.98
C VAL A 324 10.36 7.89 -10.83
N SER A 325 10.54 7.27 -9.65
CA SER A 325 11.06 8.00 -8.50
C SER A 325 12.07 7.24 -7.66
N THR A 326 12.87 7.98 -6.91
CA THR A 326 13.77 7.42 -5.89
C THR A 326 13.56 8.13 -4.56
N PRO A 327 13.09 7.43 -3.50
CA PRO A 327 12.61 6.04 -3.50
C PRO A 327 11.25 5.89 -4.21
N THR A 328 10.95 4.67 -4.68
CA THR A 328 9.69 4.32 -5.35
C THR A 328 8.50 4.29 -4.38
N GLY A 329 7.28 4.27 -4.93
CA GLY A 329 6.03 4.18 -4.16
C GLY A 329 5.35 5.52 -3.90
N ALA A 330 5.87 6.62 -4.47
CA ALA A 330 5.26 7.94 -4.39
C ALA A 330 3.97 8.02 -5.23
N GLU A 331 2.91 8.60 -4.67
CA GLU A 331 1.67 8.94 -5.36
C GLU A 331 1.94 9.87 -6.54
N VAL A 332 1.33 9.59 -7.68
CA VAL A 332 1.52 10.33 -8.93
C VAL A 332 0.32 11.23 -9.19
N TRP A 333 0.59 12.52 -9.32
CA TRP A 333 -0.39 13.54 -9.67
C TRP A 333 -0.04 14.15 -11.03
N LEU A 334 -1.02 14.27 -11.92
CA LEU A 334 -0.87 14.86 -13.24
C LEU A 334 -1.71 16.14 -13.30
N ASP A 335 -1.09 17.27 -13.59
CA ASP A 335 -1.75 18.59 -13.69
C ASP A 335 -2.59 18.99 -12.48
N GLY A 336 -2.21 18.49 -11.30
CA GLY A 336 -2.90 18.77 -10.04
C GLY A 336 -4.01 17.79 -9.68
N GLU A 337 -4.28 16.79 -10.52
CA GLU A 337 -5.24 15.72 -10.24
C GLU A 337 -4.53 14.41 -9.84
N ASP A 338 -5.12 13.68 -8.89
CA ASP A 338 -4.61 12.39 -8.42
C ASP A 338 -4.90 11.30 -9.45
N THR A 339 -3.86 10.63 -9.94
CA THR A 339 -4.01 9.53 -10.92
C THR A 339 -4.41 8.21 -10.26
N GLY A 340 -4.31 8.11 -8.93
CA GLY A 340 -4.47 6.86 -8.18
C GLY A 340 -3.31 5.86 -8.37
N GLN A 341 -2.27 6.24 -9.10
CA GLN A 341 -1.07 5.44 -9.35
C GLN A 341 0.05 5.80 -8.38
N VAL A 342 0.99 4.87 -8.20
CA VAL A 342 2.24 5.10 -7.46
C VAL A 342 3.44 4.75 -8.35
N THR A 343 4.55 5.45 -8.16
CA THR A 343 5.80 5.18 -8.88
C THR A 343 6.38 3.80 -8.56
N ASP A 344 6.97 3.07 -9.50
CA ASP A 344 7.12 3.42 -10.92
C ASP A 344 5.89 3.00 -11.72
N CYS A 345 5.37 3.89 -12.58
CA CYS A 345 4.16 3.64 -13.37
C CYS A 345 4.22 4.25 -14.78
N PHE A 346 3.21 3.92 -15.59
CA PHE A 346 2.98 4.50 -16.90
C PHE A 346 1.61 5.15 -16.93
N LEU A 347 1.54 6.39 -17.36
CA LEU A 347 0.30 7.10 -17.66
C LEU A 347 0.06 7.00 -19.17
N GLU A 348 -1.02 6.33 -19.57
CA GLU A 348 -1.45 6.18 -20.97
C GLU A 348 -2.44 7.29 -21.34
N ASP A 349 -2.64 7.50 -22.63
CA ASP A 349 -3.61 8.45 -23.21
C ASP A 349 -3.49 9.88 -22.63
N VAL A 350 -2.26 10.31 -22.33
CA VAL A 350 -2.00 11.67 -21.85
C VAL A 350 -2.08 12.61 -23.06
N PRO A 351 -2.92 13.67 -23.05
CA PRO A 351 -3.01 14.62 -24.15
C PRO A 351 -1.63 15.15 -24.57
N VAL A 352 -1.48 15.54 -25.83
CA VAL A 352 -0.26 16.23 -26.26
C VAL A 352 -0.17 17.63 -25.61
N GLY A 353 1.02 18.01 -25.15
CA GLY A 353 1.21 19.30 -24.48
C GLY A 353 2.21 19.25 -23.33
N GLU A 354 2.31 20.36 -22.60
CA GLU A 354 3.07 20.42 -21.35
C GLU A 354 2.19 19.94 -20.18
N HIS A 355 2.72 19.00 -19.42
CA HIS A 355 2.07 18.44 -18.24
C HIS A 355 2.98 18.55 -17.02
N VAL A 356 2.40 18.84 -15.86
CA VAL A 356 3.12 18.86 -14.58
C VAL A 356 2.88 17.55 -13.85
N VAL A 357 3.95 16.77 -13.71
CA VAL A 357 3.95 15.57 -12.86
C VAL A 357 4.41 15.97 -11.48
N THR A 358 3.59 15.69 -10.47
CA THR A 358 3.91 15.92 -9.06
C THR A 358 3.90 14.60 -8.30
N LEU A 359 4.95 14.35 -7.53
CA LEU A 359 5.08 13.18 -6.68
C LEU A 359 4.93 13.54 -5.22
N LYS A 360 4.18 12.72 -4.49
CA LYS A 360 3.98 12.84 -3.05
C LYS A 360 4.28 11.52 -2.37
N LEU A 361 5.08 11.55 -1.32
CA LEU A 361 5.40 10.38 -0.52
C LEU A 361 5.55 10.79 0.93
N ASP A 362 4.89 10.06 1.84
CA ASP A 362 4.95 10.34 3.27
C ASP A 362 6.39 10.36 3.79
N GLY A 363 6.73 11.42 4.52
CA GLY A 363 8.09 11.66 5.03
C GLY A 363 9.04 12.29 4.02
N TYR A 364 8.58 12.68 2.83
CA TYR A 364 9.39 13.34 1.80
C TYR A 364 8.77 14.68 1.38
N ALA A 365 9.60 15.59 0.87
CA ALA A 365 9.14 16.81 0.24
C ALA A 365 8.47 16.48 -1.11
N ASN A 366 7.35 17.14 -1.41
CA ASN A 366 6.73 17.05 -2.74
C ASN A 366 7.72 17.50 -3.82
N ALA A 367 7.79 16.75 -4.91
CA ALA A 367 8.63 17.07 -6.06
C ALA A 367 7.77 17.18 -7.31
N SER A 368 8.05 18.14 -8.19
CA SER A 368 7.31 18.33 -9.44
C SER A 368 8.27 18.58 -10.59
N THR A 369 7.90 18.11 -11.78
CA THR A 369 8.58 18.40 -13.04
C THR A 369 7.55 18.61 -14.14
N THR A 370 7.87 19.49 -15.09
CA THR A 370 7.11 19.61 -16.32
C THR A 370 7.67 18.63 -17.35
N VAL A 371 6.80 17.92 -18.05
CA VAL A 371 7.12 17.05 -19.18
C VAL A 371 6.30 17.48 -20.39
N THR A 372 6.89 17.40 -21.58
CA THR A 372 6.17 17.64 -22.83
C THR A 372 5.81 16.30 -23.45
N VAL A 373 4.52 16.04 -23.65
CA VAL A 373 3.99 14.84 -24.30
C VAL A 373 3.76 15.15 -25.77
N ALA A 374 4.30 14.30 -26.64
CA ALA A 374 4.10 14.33 -28.08
C ALA A 374 3.22 13.15 -28.52
N GLU A 375 2.56 13.30 -29.67
CA GLU A 375 1.61 12.31 -30.18
C GLU A 375 2.28 10.94 -30.40
N GLY A 376 1.73 9.91 -29.76
CA GLY A 376 2.23 8.54 -29.84
C GLY A 376 3.60 8.31 -29.19
N GLU A 377 4.21 9.33 -28.58
CA GLU A 377 5.51 9.23 -27.92
C GLU A 377 5.36 8.99 -26.40
N MET A 378 6.43 8.48 -25.79
CA MET A 378 6.53 8.30 -24.35
C MET A 378 7.51 9.32 -23.76
N ALA A 379 7.01 10.24 -22.96
CA ALA A 379 7.80 11.15 -22.15
C ALA A 379 8.27 10.45 -20.86
N GLU A 380 9.33 10.96 -20.24
CA GLU A 380 9.86 10.44 -18.97
C GLU A 380 9.84 11.54 -17.90
N ALA A 381 9.23 11.24 -16.75
CA ALA A 381 9.27 12.05 -15.54
C ALA A 381 10.07 11.29 -14.46
N VAL A 382 11.33 11.68 -14.26
CA VAL A 382 12.22 11.05 -13.27
C VAL A 382 12.52 12.05 -12.16
N LEU A 383 12.13 11.74 -10.92
CA LEU A 383 12.34 12.63 -9.77
C LEU A 383 12.98 11.90 -8.58
N GLU A 384 13.98 12.53 -7.96
CA GLU A 384 14.52 12.11 -6.67
C GLU A 384 13.82 12.88 -5.54
N LEU A 385 13.24 12.15 -4.58
CA LEU A 385 12.54 12.75 -3.46
C LEU A 385 13.50 13.05 -2.31
N THR A 386 13.36 14.23 -1.73
CA THR A 386 14.16 14.64 -0.57
C THR A 386 13.46 14.23 0.71
N ALA A 387 14.09 13.33 1.48
CA ALA A 387 13.58 12.92 2.80
C ALA A 387 13.52 14.13 3.74
N LEU A 388 12.36 14.32 4.39
CA LEU A 388 12.20 15.29 5.44
C LEU A 388 12.79 14.70 6.72
N THR A 389 13.74 15.41 7.32
CA THR A 389 14.41 14.97 8.54
C THR A 389 14.40 16.05 9.61
N GLY A 390 14.54 15.62 10.86
CA GLY A 390 14.77 16.47 12.02
C GLY A 390 15.86 15.87 12.91
N SER A 391 15.94 16.36 14.15
CA SER A 391 16.94 15.95 15.13
C SER A 391 16.30 15.59 16.47
N LEU A 392 17.02 14.81 17.27
CA LEU A 392 16.61 14.42 18.61
C LEU A 392 17.75 14.61 19.60
N ASN A 393 17.56 15.50 20.58
CA ASN A 393 18.47 15.66 21.71
C ASN A 393 18.04 14.74 22.87
N VAL A 394 18.90 13.77 23.23
CA VAL A 394 18.60 12.74 24.23
C VAL A 394 19.54 12.83 25.42
N THR A 395 18.97 12.82 26.62
CA THR A 395 19.70 12.85 27.89
C THR A 395 19.19 11.79 28.86
N SER A 396 20.04 11.33 29.79
CA SER A 396 19.62 10.37 30.82
C SER A 396 20.36 10.50 32.16
N ILE A 397 19.78 9.91 33.20
CA ILE A 397 20.43 9.71 34.50
C ILE A 397 20.42 8.22 34.85
N PRO A 398 21.60 7.58 35.02
CA PRO A 398 22.94 8.09 34.70
C PRO A 398 23.14 8.34 33.20
N ASP A 399 24.18 9.09 32.85
CA ASP A 399 24.61 9.33 31.47
C ASP A 399 25.31 8.11 30.86
N GLY A 400 25.56 8.13 29.54
CA GLY A 400 26.26 7.07 28.81
C GLY A 400 25.40 5.84 28.54
N ALA A 401 24.11 6.02 28.24
CA ALA A 401 23.23 4.97 27.73
C ALA A 401 23.21 5.00 26.21
N ALA A 402 23.32 3.85 25.54
CA ALA A 402 23.24 3.75 24.09
C ALA A 402 21.85 4.17 23.60
N ILE A 403 21.82 4.99 22.54
CA ILE A 403 20.60 5.53 21.96
C ILE A 403 20.25 4.70 20.72
N LEU A 404 19.10 4.03 20.75
CA LEU A 404 18.56 3.33 19.59
C LEU A 404 17.27 4.03 19.13
N VAL A 405 17.12 4.27 17.83
CA VAL A 405 15.90 4.82 17.22
C VAL A 405 15.31 3.73 16.32
N ASP A 406 14.05 3.35 16.58
CA ASP A 406 13.36 2.24 15.92
C ASP A 406 14.16 0.93 15.91
N SER A 407 14.82 0.64 17.03
CA SER A 407 15.72 -0.52 17.24
C SER A 407 17.06 -0.46 16.50
N ALA A 408 17.30 0.57 15.68
CA ALA A 408 18.60 0.79 15.06
C ALA A 408 19.53 1.54 16.03
N ASP A 409 20.73 1.01 16.24
CA ASP A 409 21.77 1.67 17.04
C ASP A 409 22.30 2.89 16.29
N THR A 410 22.21 4.06 16.93
CA THR A 410 22.69 5.32 16.36
C THR A 410 24.22 5.44 16.44
N GLY A 411 24.87 4.61 17.28
CA GLY A 411 26.29 4.74 17.63
C GLY A 411 26.57 5.81 18.68
N GLU A 412 25.56 6.58 19.08
CA GLU A 412 25.66 7.63 20.08
C GLU A 412 25.21 7.13 21.48
N VAL A 413 25.76 7.76 22.52
CA VAL A 413 25.35 7.54 23.92
C VAL A 413 24.87 8.85 24.53
N THR A 414 23.96 8.80 25.52
CA THR A 414 23.53 10.01 26.24
C THR A 414 24.73 10.69 26.92
N ASN A 415 24.88 12.02 26.90
CA ASN A 415 23.99 13.06 26.37
C ASN A 415 24.42 13.50 24.95
N ALA A 416 23.58 13.26 23.94
CA ALA A 416 23.89 13.51 22.54
C ALA A 416 22.69 14.03 21.75
N THR A 417 22.95 14.69 20.62
CA THR A 417 21.94 15.02 19.61
C THR A 417 22.13 14.11 18.40
N VAL A 418 21.07 13.42 18.01
CA VAL A 418 21.02 12.53 16.85
C VAL A 418 20.31 13.27 15.72
N ASP A 419 21.02 13.57 14.65
CA ASP A 419 20.50 14.27 13.47
C ASP A 419 20.04 13.30 12.37
N GLY A 420 19.27 13.80 11.40
CA GLY A 420 18.91 13.03 10.20
C GLY A 420 17.87 11.95 10.45
N ILE A 421 17.08 12.08 11.52
CA ILE A 421 15.96 11.18 11.80
C ILE A 421 14.80 11.59 10.89
N GLY A 422 14.14 10.62 10.25
CA GLY A 422 12.93 10.89 9.46
C GLY A 422 11.88 11.64 10.29
N VAL A 423 11.01 12.41 9.64
CA VAL A 423 9.87 13.01 10.33
C VAL A 423 8.83 11.96 10.68
N GLY A 424 8.11 12.16 11.79
CA GLY A 424 7.06 11.26 12.26
C GLY A 424 7.35 10.67 13.64
N ASN A 425 6.67 9.57 13.97
CA ASN A 425 6.78 8.94 15.28
C ASN A 425 7.85 7.85 15.28
N HIS A 426 8.78 7.94 16.23
CA HIS A 426 9.88 7.01 16.41
C HIS A 426 9.89 6.44 17.83
N ASN A 427 10.27 5.18 17.98
CA ASN A 427 10.52 4.57 19.28
C ASN A 427 11.99 4.71 19.65
N VAL A 428 12.27 5.43 20.72
CA VAL A 428 13.63 5.64 21.23
C VAL A 428 13.86 4.71 22.41
N THR A 429 14.89 3.87 22.30
CA THR A 429 15.33 2.98 23.39
C THR A 429 16.65 3.45 23.95
N LEU A 430 16.72 3.62 25.27
CA LEU A 430 17.96 3.80 26.00
C LEU A 430 18.39 2.50 26.66
N ARG A 431 19.59 2.04 26.32
CA ARG A 431 20.17 0.81 26.85
C ARG A 431 21.46 1.09 27.62
N LYS A 432 21.55 0.57 28.84
CA LYS A 432 22.76 0.69 29.68
C LYS A 432 22.94 -0.56 30.54
N ASP A 433 24.17 -1.07 30.60
CA ASP A 433 24.50 -2.23 31.41
C ASP A 433 24.15 -2.03 32.89
N GLY A 434 23.45 -3.00 33.47
CA GLY A 434 22.96 -2.94 34.86
C GLY A 434 21.66 -2.15 35.03
N TYR A 435 21.02 -1.67 33.96
CA TYR A 435 19.75 -0.95 33.96
C TYR A 435 18.71 -1.65 33.08
N VAL A 436 17.44 -1.37 33.35
CA VAL A 436 16.32 -1.80 32.51
C VAL A 436 16.25 -0.90 31.28
N ASP A 437 16.12 -1.50 30.09
CA ASP A 437 15.91 -0.76 28.83
C ASP A 437 14.68 0.16 28.95
N ALA A 438 14.85 1.45 28.67
CA ALA A 438 13.78 2.43 28.69
C ALA A 438 13.34 2.76 27.26
N VAL A 439 12.05 2.57 26.95
CA VAL A 439 11.49 2.78 25.60
C VAL A 439 10.41 3.86 25.62
N VAL A 440 10.56 4.89 24.79
CA VAL A 440 9.60 6.01 24.69
C VAL A 440 9.37 6.40 23.23
N GLY A 441 8.12 6.66 22.86
CA GLY A 441 7.76 7.22 21.56
C GLY A 441 8.01 8.73 21.50
N VAL A 442 8.67 9.22 20.45
CA VAL A 442 8.96 10.63 20.21
C VAL A 442 8.53 11.00 18.79
N THR A 443 7.90 12.15 18.63
CA THR A 443 7.58 12.72 17.31
C THR A 443 8.70 13.66 16.89
N ILE A 444 9.23 13.45 15.68
CA ILE A 444 10.24 14.30 15.03
C ILE A 444 9.54 15.15 13.96
N GLU A 445 9.66 16.47 14.11
CA GLU A 445 9.12 17.45 13.17
C GLU A 445 10.21 17.92 12.19
N TYR A 446 9.79 18.39 11.02
CA TYR A 446 10.73 18.77 9.95
C TYR A 446 11.64 19.92 10.38
N ASN A 447 12.96 19.70 10.29
CA ASN A 447 14.00 20.68 10.61
C ASN A 447 13.91 21.23 12.05
N GLU A 448 13.26 20.50 12.96
CA GLU A 448 13.20 20.80 14.39
C GLU A 448 14.04 19.81 15.20
N THR A 449 14.35 20.18 16.44
CA THR A 449 15.04 19.29 17.39
C THR A 449 14.10 18.94 18.54
N ALA A 450 13.63 17.70 18.57
CA ALA A 450 12.88 17.16 19.70
C ALA A 450 13.82 16.90 20.90
N THR A 451 13.28 16.89 22.12
CA THR A 451 14.07 16.64 23.34
C THR A 451 13.50 15.47 24.14
N LEU A 452 14.35 14.53 24.55
CA LEU A 452 14.01 13.40 25.40
C LEU A 452 14.93 13.34 26.62
N HIS A 453 14.34 13.15 27.80
CA HIS A 453 15.07 12.92 29.05
C HIS A 453 14.48 11.73 29.79
N LEU A 454 15.33 10.78 30.20
CA LEU A 454 14.91 9.58 30.92
C LEU A 454 15.82 9.25 32.11
N ASP A 455 15.20 8.94 33.25
CA ASP A 455 15.90 8.36 34.40
C ASP A 455 15.86 6.84 34.28
N LEU A 456 17.03 6.21 34.19
CA LEU A 456 17.15 4.76 34.05
C LEU A 456 17.03 4.08 35.41
N ILE A 457 16.35 2.93 35.42
CA ILE A 457 16.10 2.15 36.63
C ILE A 457 17.12 1.01 36.68
N GLU A 458 17.85 0.88 37.79
CA GLU A 458 18.80 -0.22 38.00
C GLU A 458 18.06 -1.58 37.94
N ALA A 459 18.63 -2.49 37.17
CA ALA A 459 18.14 -3.85 37.05
C ALA A 459 18.55 -4.66 38.29
N VAL A 460 17.81 -4.55 39.39
CA VAL A 460 18.03 -5.32 40.62
C VAL A 460 16.92 -6.33 40.90
N GLY A 461 17.24 -7.43 41.58
CA GLY A 461 16.33 -8.47 42.06
C GLY A 461 16.68 -8.91 43.49
N SER A 462 16.32 -10.14 43.85
CA SER A 462 16.51 -10.71 45.19
C SER A 462 16.94 -12.17 45.14
N ILE A 463 17.55 -12.68 46.21
CA ILE A 463 17.90 -14.10 46.38
C ILE A 463 17.31 -14.61 47.70
N ALA A 464 16.51 -15.67 47.65
CA ALA A 464 16.00 -16.35 48.84
C ALA A 464 16.90 -17.56 49.19
N VAL A 465 17.63 -17.46 50.30
CA VAL A 465 18.64 -18.46 50.72
C VAL A 465 18.14 -19.26 51.92
N THR A 466 18.08 -20.58 51.76
CA THR A 466 17.60 -21.52 52.79
C THR A 466 18.57 -22.67 53.04
N SER A 467 18.54 -23.29 54.24
CA SER A 467 19.37 -24.49 54.50
C SER A 467 18.78 -25.49 55.48
N THR A 468 19.22 -26.74 55.37
CA THR A 468 18.90 -27.83 56.30
C THR A 468 20.18 -28.43 56.90
N PRO A 469 20.44 -28.31 58.22
CA PRO A 469 19.70 -27.51 59.21
C PRO A 469 19.79 -25.99 58.97
N ASN A 470 18.76 -25.27 59.42
CA ASN A 470 18.65 -23.80 59.34
C ASN A 470 19.69 -23.11 60.25
N GLY A 471 20.05 -21.87 59.95
CA GLY A 471 20.93 -21.03 60.77
C GLY A 471 22.38 -21.14 60.36
N ALA A 472 22.63 -21.26 59.05
CA ALA A 472 23.94 -21.16 58.43
C ALA A 472 24.17 -19.70 58.03
N ALA A 473 25.34 -19.14 58.31
CA ALA A 473 25.68 -17.79 57.86
C ALA A 473 25.79 -17.75 56.32
N ILE A 474 25.40 -16.63 55.71
CA ILE A 474 25.31 -16.48 54.25
C ILE A 474 26.38 -15.51 53.76
N TRP A 475 27.11 -15.92 52.72
CA TRP A 475 28.02 -15.09 51.95
C TRP A 475 27.50 -14.96 50.52
N LEU A 476 27.55 -13.75 49.96
CA LEU A 476 27.22 -13.46 48.57
C LEU A 476 28.48 -12.94 47.88
N ASP A 477 28.88 -13.57 46.78
CA ASP A 477 30.10 -13.26 46.01
C ASP A 477 31.38 -13.18 46.87
N GLY A 478 31.44 -14.01 47.91
CA GLY A 478 32.56 -14.07 48.85
C GLY A 478 32.49 -13.06 50.00
N GLU A 479 31.56 -12.11 49.99
CA GLU A 479 31.35 -11.16 51.07
C GLU A 479 30.34 -11.67 52.10
N ASN A 480 30.64 -11.45 53.39
CA ASN A 480 29.74 -11.87 54.47
C ASN A 480 28.54 -10.94 54.54
N THR A 481 27.34 -11.46 54.30
CA THR A 481 26.11 -10.66 54.35
C THR A 481 25.68 -10.31 55.78
N GLY A 482 26.25 -10.97 56.80
CA GLY A 482 25.82 -10.87 58.20
C GLY A 482 24.47 -11.54 58.49
N ARG A 483 23.85 -12.18 57.48
CA ARG A 483 22.56 -12.87 57.57
C ARG A 483 22.78 -14.37 57.76
N THR A 484 21.79 -15.06 58.31
CA THR A 484 21.75 -16.53 58.36
C THR A 484 20.52 -17.03 57.61
N THR A 485 20.57 -18.27 57.08
CA THR A 485 19.39 -18.95 56.52
C THR A 485 18.28 -19.03 57.57
N ASP A 486 16.99 -18.85 57.25
CA ASP A 486 16.29 -18.63 55.97
C ASP A 486 16.06 -17.13 55.69
N ALA A 487 16.84 -16.53 54.80
CA ALA A 487 16.79 -15.08 54.55
C ALA A 487 16.68 -14.74 53.06
N THR A 488 15.94 -13.67 52.76
CA THR A 488 15.95 -13.03 51.44
C THR A 488 16.94 -11.87 51.46
N LEU A 489 17.83 -11.84 50.47
CA LEU A 489 18.75 -10.74 50.14
C LEU A 489 18.10 -9.93 49.02
N THR A 490 17.93 -8.63 49.19
CA THR A 490 17.22 -7.74 48.25
C THR A 490 18.17 -6.70 47.66
N GLY A 491 17.87 -6.18 46.47
CA GLY A 491 18.69 -5.17 45.82
C GLY A 491 19.97 -5.75 45.22
N ILE A 492 19.91 -7.01 44.79
CA ILE A 492 21.03 -7.71 44.17
C ILE A 492 21.03 -7.35 42.69
N PRO A 493 22.15 -6.92 42.09
CA PRO A 493 22.23 -6.69 40.65
C PRO A 493 21.68 -7.89 39.86
N ALA A 494 21.04 -7.63 38.72
CA ALA A 494 20.68 -8.71 37.82
C ALA A 494 21.96 -9.34 37.23
N GLY A 495 22.02 -10.66 37.18
CA GLY A 495 23.21 -11.39 36.77
C GLY A 495 23.48 -12.64 37.61
N GLU A 496 24.62 -13.29 37.35
CA GLU A 496 25.05 -14.48 38.07
C GLU A 496 25.76 -14.10 39.38
N HIS A 497 25.31 -14.68 40.49
CA HIS A 497 25.86 -14.49 41.82
C HIS A 497 26.22 -15.81 42.48
N THR A 498 27.29 -15.84 43.27
CA THR A 498 27.71 -17.00 44.05
C THR A 498 27.26 -16.89 45.49
N VAL A 499 26.50 -17.87 45.97
CA VAL A 499 26.03 -17.94 47.36
C VAL A 499 26.75 -19.07 48.10
N THR A 500 27.38 -18.74 49.22
CA THR A 500 28.02 -19.72 50.13
C THR A 500 27.34 -19.69 51.49
N VAL A 501 27.07 -20.86 52.07
CA VAL A 501 26.57 -20.98 53.45
C VAL A 501 27.55 -21.73 54.34
N ARG A 502 27.72 -21.27 55.58
CA ARG A 502 28.61 -21.89 56.57
C ARG A 502 27.92 -22.11 57.91
N LYS A 503 28.13 -23.28 58.52
CA LYS A 503 27.57 -23.62 59.83
C LYS A 503 28.57 -24.45 60.64
N THR A 504 28.82 -24.06 61.89
CA THR A 504 29.71 -24.81 62.80
C THR A 504 29.29 -26.28 62.91
N GLY A 505 30.24 -27.19 62.73
CA GLY A 505 29.99 -28.64 62.74
C GLY A 505 29.55 -29.25 61.40
N TYR A 506 29.47 -28.45 60.34
CA TYR A 506 29.11 -28.87 58.97
C TYR A 506 30.15 -28.38 57.96
N ALA A 507 30.24 -29.06 56.82
CA ALA A 507 31.03 -28.58 55.69
C ALA A 507 30.35 -27.36 55.03
N ASP A 508 31.15 -26.41 54.52
CA ASP A 508 30.67 -25.27 53.74
C ASP A 508 29.97 -25.75 52.45
N ALA A 509 28.89 -25.07 52.05
CA ALA A 509 28.18 -25.36 50.80
C ALA A 509 28.07 -24.10 49.93
N THR A 510 28.23 -24.24 48.61
CA THR A 510 28.25 -23.12 47.64
C THR A 510 27.45 -23.45 46.39
N ALA A 511 26.74 -22.47 45.83
CA ALA A 511 25.98 -22.57 44.58
C ALA A 511 25.97 -21.23 43.84
N THR A 512 25.86 -21.25 42.51
CA THR A 512 25.59 -20.05 41.70
C THR A 512 24.09 -19.88 41.46
N VAL A 513 23.63 -18.63 41.41
CA VAL A 513 22.22 -18.26 41.22
C VAL A 513 22.15 -17.06 40.27
N THR A 514 21.27 -17.12 39.29
CA THR A 514 21.00 -15.98 38.39
C THR A 514 19.85 -15.15 38.94
N VAL A 515 20.06 -13.85 39.09
CA VAL A 515 19.07 -12.88 39.52
C VAL A 515 18.53 -12.15 38.30
N GLU A 516 17.21 -12.16 38.12
CA GLU A 516 16.53 -11.35 37.11
C GLU A 516 15.91 -10.09 37.75
N HIS A 517 15.69 -9.04 36.95
CA HIS A 517 15.15 -7.78 37.45
C HIS A 517 13.76 -7.97 38.09
N GLY A 518 13.59 -7.48 39.32
CA GLY A 518 12.35 -7.56 40.08
C GLY A 518 12.00 -8.95 40.63
N GLU A 519 12.76 -9.99 40.26
CA GLU A 519 12.49 -11.37 40.68
C GLU A 519 13.23 -11.78 41.96
N THR A 520 12.79 -12.90 42.56
CA THR A 520 13.48 -13.52 43.71
C THR A 520 13.95 -14.91 43.34
N ALA A 521 15.25 -15.10 43.18
CA ALA A 521 15.85 -16.38 42.83
C ALA A 521 16.02 -17.27 44.09
N PRO A 522 15.44 -18.47 44.15
CA PRO A 522 15.55 -19.34 45.32
C PRO A 522 16.81 -20.22 45.27
N VAL A 523 17.47 -20.42 46.41
CA VAL A 523 18.57 -21.38 46.58
C VAL A 523 18.48 -22.11 47.93
N HIS A 524 18.70 -23.43 47.91
CA HIS A 524 18.62 -24.29 49.10
C HIS A 524 19.89 -25.13 49.29
N PHE A 525 20.37 -25.24 50.54
CA PHE A 525 21.56 -26.01 50.90
C PHE A 525 21.28 -27.10 51.95
N GLY A 526 21.62 -28.35 51.65
CA GLY A 526 21.66 -29.44 52.62
C GLY A 526 23.07 -29.61 53.21
N LEU A 527 23.23 -29.39 54.51
CA LEU A 527 24.54 -29.43 55.17
C LEU A 527 24.81 -30.80 55.82
N VAL A 528 26.00 -31.34 55.61
CA VAL A 528 26.42 -32.66 56.13
C VAL A 528 27.56 -32.53 57.14
N PRO A 529 27.50 -33.22 58.31
CA PRO A 529 28.61 -33.25 59.27
C PRO A 529 29.79 -34.08 58.75
N PRO A 530 31.05 -33.73 59.06
CA PRO A 530 32.21 -34.54 58.71
C PRO A 530 32.35 -35.78 59.61
N THR A 531 32.77 -36.92 59.05
CA THR A 531 33.06 -38.20 59.76
C THR A 531 34.51 -38.67 59.52
N GLY A 532 35.02 -39.58 60.38
CA GLY A 532 36.37 -40.16 60.30
C GLY A 532 36.39 -41.70 60.42
N ASN A 533 37.59 -42.32 60.41
CA ASN A 533 37.76 -43.78 60.49
C ASN A 533 38.74 -44.19 61.62
N ILE A 534 38.47 -45.30 62.32
CA ILE A 534 39.35 -45.90 63.35
C ILE A 534 39.79 -47.30 62.91
N ALA A 535 41.11 -47.55 62.81
CA ALA A 535 41.66 -48.88 62.54
C ALA A 535 41.98 -49.62 63.84
N VAL A 536 41.52 -50.87 63.98
CA VAL A 536 41.66 -51.69 65.19
C VAL A 536 42.29 -53.05 64.84
N THR A 537 43.39 -53.40 65.50
CA THR A 537 44.17 -54.63 65.21
C THR A 537 44.57 -55.41 66.48
N SER A 538 44.68 -56.75 66.43
CA SER A 538 45.16 -57.61 67.54
C SER A 538 46.07 -58.75 67.08
N ALA A 539 46.64 -59.52 68.02
CA ALA A 539 47.35 -60.78 67.74
C ALA A 539 47.15 -61.77 68.92
N PRO A 540 46.54 -62.94 68.71
CA PRO A 540 45.96 -63.42 67.44
C PRO A 540 44.79 -62.54 66.96
N ASP A 541 44.51 -62.63 65.66
CA ASP A 541 43.35 -62.00 65.02
C ASP A 541 42.04 -62.70 65.47
N GLY A 542 40.90 -62.03 65.28
CA GLY A 542 39.57 -62.58 65.54
C GLY A 542 38.95 -62.19 66.87
N ALA A 543 39.45 -61.16 67.55
CA ALA A 543 38.84 -60.63 68.77
C ALA A 543 37.66 -59.72 68.42
N TRP A 544 36.52 -59.89 69.09
CA TRP A 544 35.33 -59.03 68.91
C TRP A 544 35.64 -57.58 69.29
N ILE A 545 35.26 -56.64 68.43
CA ILE A 545 35.50 -55.20 68.62
C ILE A 545 34.24 -54.53 69.16
N PHE A 546 34.39 -53.81 70.28
CA PHE A 546 33.37 -52.93 70.83
C PHE A 546 33.86 -51.49 70.77
N LEU A 547 33.03 -50.57 70.25
CA LEU A 547 33.26 -49.12 70.25
C LEU A 547 32.26 -48.47 71.21
N ASP A 548 32.76 -47.71 72.18
CA ASP A 548 31.97 -47.03 73.22
C ASP A 548 30.96 -47.96 73.93
N GLY A 549 31.40 -49.20 74.20
CA GLY A 549 30.61 -50.22 74.89
C GLY A 549 29.61 -50.97 74.00
N THR A 550 29.45 -50.58 72.74
CA THR A 550 28.56 -51.25 71.78
C THR A 550 29.34 -52.20 70.89
N GLU A 551 28.83 -53.41 70.68
CA GLU A 551 29.42 -54.37 69.75
C GLU A 551 29.35 -53.82 68.33
N THR A 552 30.47 -53.79 67.63
CA THR A 552 30.53 -53.25 66.26
C THR A 552 30.09 -54.27 65.21
N GLY A 553 29.99 -55.55 65.59
CA GLY A 553 29.81 -56.68 64.67
C GLY A 553 31.09 -57.09 63.93
N GLU A 554 32.18 -56.34 64.11
CA GLU A 554 33.49 -56.60 63.51
C GLU A 554 34.41 -57.33 64.50
N VAL A 555 35.32 -58.15 63.96
CA VAL A 555 36.44 -58.74 64.70
C VAL A 555 37.76 -58.15 64.20
N THR A 556 38.80 -58.14 65.02
CA THR A 556 40.14 -57.71 64.59
C THR A 556 40.67 -58.63 63.49
N ASN A 557 41.30 -58.12 62.41
CA ASN A 557 41.69 -56.74 62.12
C ASN A 557 40.63 -56.02 61.24
N ALA A 558 40.09 -54.89 61.70
CA ALA A 558 39.03 -54.14 60.99
C ALA A 558 39.21 -52.61 61.06
N THR A 559 38.55 -51.88 60.14
CA THR A 559 38.46 -50.40 60.17
C THR A 559 37.01 -49.97 60.33
N LEU A 560 36.72 -49.28 61.44
CA LEU A 560 35.43 -48.68 61.71
C LEU A 560 35.34 -47.36 60.91
N THR A 561 34.38 -47.25 59.99
CA THR A 561 34.18 -46.06 59.16
C THR A 561 33.01 -45.21 59.67
N ASN A 562 32.95 -43.94 59.25
CA ASN A 562 31.91 -42.99 59.65
C ASN A 562 31.83 -42.69 61.16
N VAL A 563 32.97 -42.76 61.85
CA VAL A 563 33.06 -42.43 63.27
C VAL A 563 32.96 -40.91 63.45
N PRO A 564 32.02 -40.41 64.26
CA PRO A 564 31.93 -38.98 64.56
C PRO A 564 33.24 -38.44 65.17
N PRO A 565 33.56 -37.15 65.02
CA PRO A 565 34.69 -36.56 65.73
C PRO A 565 34.48 -36.60 67.26
N GLY A 566 35.40 -37.21 68.01
CA GLY A 566 35.32 -37.30 69.48
C GLY A 566 36.36 -38.24 70.13
N GLU A 567 36.38 -38.30 71.46
CA GLU A 567 37.08 -39.39 72.18
C GLU A 567 36.24 -40.67 72.15
N HIS A 568 36.87 -41.80 71.87
CA HIS A 568 36.22 -43.11 71.77
C HIS A 568 36.98 -44.18 72.56
N THR A 569 36.25 -45.12 73.15
CA THR A 569 36.79 -46.29 73.87
C THR A 569 36.67 -47.54 73.01
N VAL A 570 37.75 -48.31 72.87
CA VAL A 570 37.77 -49.58 72.11
C VAL A 570 38.06 -50.75 73.06
N ARG A 571 37.18 -51.76 73.10
CA ARG A 571 37.35 -52.99 73.90
C ARG A 571 37.40 -54.21 72.98
N LEU A 572 38.29 -55.16 73.30
CA LEU A 572 38.52 -56.40 72.54
C LEU A 572 38.23 -57.63 73.41
N GLU A 573 37.60 -58.66 72.83
CA GLU A 573 37.24 -59.90 73.55
C GLU A 573 37.55 -61.15 72.70
N LEU A 574 38.26 -62.13 73.27
CA LEU A 574 38.60 -63.40 72.61
C LEU A 574 38.54 -64.57 73.60
N GLU A 575 37.87 -65.66 73.21
CA GLU A 575 37.66 -66.83 74.05
C GLU A 575 38.98 -67.55 74.42
N GLY A 576 39.10 -68.01 75.67
CA GLY A 576 40.28 -68.74 76.17
C GLY A 576 41.40 -67.87 76.74
N TYR A 577 41.22 -66.54 76.78
CA TYR A 577 42.17 -65.60 77.37
C TYR A 577 41.70 -65.12 78.75
N LEU A 578 42.65 -64.61 79.55
CA LEU A 578 42.41 -64.17 80.94
C LEU A 578 41.35 -63.05 80.99
N ASP A 579 40.37 -63.20 81.88
CA ASP A 579 39.31 -62.19 82.08
C ASP A 579 39.79 -61.07 83.00
N ALA A 580 40.57 -60.16 82.41
CA ALA A 580 41.17 -59.05 83.10
C ALA A 580 41.31 -57.82 82.20
N GLU A 581 41.06 -56.65 82.79
CA GLU A 581 41.41 -55.38 82.16
C GLU A 581 42.88 -55.06 82.47
N VAL A 582 43.66 -54.86 81.42
CA VAL A 582 45.08 -54.57 81.53
C VAL A 582 45.36 -53.18 81.01
N LYS A 583 46.00 -52.34 81.84
CA LYS A 583 46.55 -51.07 81.38
C LYS A 583 48.01 -51.28 80.97
N ARG A 584 48.29 -51.18 79.67
CA ARG A 584 49.65 -51.32 79.12
C ARG A 584 50.53 -50.16 79.59
N ASN A 585 51.81 -50.43 79.90
CA ASN A 585 52.84 -49.44 80.26
C ASN A 585 52.41 -48.45 81.37
N ALA A 586 51.78 -48.96 82.44
CA ALA A 586 51.00 -48.14 83.36
C ALA A 586 51.71 -47.79 84.69
N PHE A 587 52.89 -48.35 84.98
CA PHE A 587 53.67 -48.02 86.20
C PHE A 587 54.29 -46.61 86.22
N GLY A 588 54.01 -45.76 85.23
CA GLY A 588 54.45 -44.37 85.20
C GLY A 588 55.90 -44.20 84.71
N ARG A 589 56.22 -42.99 84.27
CA ARG A 589 57.40 -42.64 83.45
C ARG A 589 58.75 -42.61 84.21
N GLN A 590 58.80 -43.08 85.46
CA GLN A 590 59.95 -42.92 86.36
C GLN A 590 60.34 -44.18 87.18
N VAL A 591 59.62 -45.30 87.06
CA VAL A 591 60.04 -46.57 87.68
C VAL A 591 60.44 -47.55 86.58
N ASP A 592 61.46 -47.16 85.81
CA ASP A 592 62.06 -48.02 84.78
C ASP A 592 62.86 -49.14 85.47
N SER A 593 62.49 -50.39 85.23
CA SER A 593 63.25 -51.59 85.59
C SER A 593 63.69 -51.66 87.05
N PHE A 594 62.80 -52.11 87.93
CA PHE A 594 63.14 -52.36 89.32
C PHE A 594 63.00 -53.85 89.67
N GLU A 595 63.66 -54.23 90.75
CA GLU A 595 63.56 -55.57 91.31
C GLU A 595 63.20 -55.48 92.79
N THR A 596 62.28 -56.33 93.24
CA THR A 596 61.87 -56.41 94.63
C THR A 596 61.70 -57.85 95.06
N ASP A 597 61.91 -58.14 96.34
CA ASP A 597 61.38 -59.37 96.92
C ASP A 597 59.88 -59.16 97.10
N LEU A 598 59.09 -59.93 96.35
CA LEU A 598 57.65 -59.79 96.27
C LEU A 598 57.00 -60.88 97.13
N PRO A 599 56.13 -60.54 98.09
CA PRO A 599 55.28 -61.53 98.74
C PRO A 599 54.35 -62.16 97.70
N ILE A 600 54.42 -63.49 97.56
CA ILE A 600 53.59 -64.23 96.60
C ILE A 600 52.92 -65.39 97.32
N LEU A 601 51.60 -65.42 97.27
CA LEU A 601 50.80 -66.47 97.89
C LEU A 601 51.09 -67.83 97.25
N GLY A 602 51.37 -68.84 98.08
CA GLY A 602 51.58 -70.23 97.65
C GLY A 602 52.99 -70.57 97.14
N VAL A 603 53.90 -69.61 97.07
CA VAL A 603 55.31 -69.85 96.72
C VAL A 603 56.12 -70.27 97.96
N GLU A 604 57.04 -71.23 97.81
CA GLU A 604 57.89 -71.74 98.90
C GLU A 604 58.69 -70.60 99.58
N GLY A 605 58.53 -70.45 100.91
CA GLY A 605 59.13 -69.34 101.67
C GLY A 605 58.37 -68.01 101.60
N GLY A 606 57.18 -67.98 101.00
CA GLY A 606 56.19 -66.87 101.07
C GLY A 606 56.52 -65.61 100.26
N GLN A 607 57.68 -65.55 99.64
CA GLN A 607 58.12 -64.44 98.79
C GLN A 607 59.11 -64.95 97.73
N ALA A 608 59.20 -64.28 96.58
CA ALA A 608 60.22 -64.55 95.57
C ALA A 608 60.71 -63.26 94.90
N ARG A 609 61.91 -63.30 94.33
CA ARG A 609 62.48 -62.14 93.62
C ARG A 609 61.71 -61.86 92.32
N ALA A 610 61.22 -60.64 92.13
CA ALA A 610 60.44 -60.21 90.97
C ALA A 610 61.12 -59.05 90.23
N VAL A 611 61.30 -59.19 88.91
CA VAL A 611 61.95 -58.20 88.03
C VAL A 611 60.90 -57.52 87.13
N PHE A 612 60.65 -56.22 87.31
CA PHE A 612 59.63 -55.47 86.57
C PHE A 612 60.27 -54.61 85.49
N ILE A 613 60.15 -55.00 84.21
CA ILE A 613 60.66 -54.20 83.08
C ILE A 613 59.46 -53.77 82.23
N ARG A 614 59.05 -52.50 82.38
CA ARG A 614 57.88 -51.92 81.66
C ARG A 614 56.64 -52.83 81.73
N GLY A 615 56.45 -53.46 82.89
CA GLY A 615 55.35 -54.38 83.11
C GLY A 615 53.99 -53.66 83.00
N PRO A 616 52.95 -54.31 82.47
CA PRO A 616 51.58 -53.83 82.65
C PRO A 616 51.17 -53.95 84.13
N TYR A 617 50.02 -53.40 84.51
CA TYR A 617 49.31 -53.91 85.69
C TYR A 617 47.87 -54.20 85.34
N VAL A 618 47.27 -55.12 86.10
CA VAL A 618 45.87 -55.45 85.97
C VAL A 618 45.04 -54.39 86.70
N THR A 619 44.15 -53.69 85.99
CA THR A 619 43.26 -52.65 86.57
C THR A 619 42.04 -53.26 87.23
N ARG A 620 41.52 -54.35 86.67
CA ARG A 620 40.37 -55.09 87.19
C ARG A 620 40.52 -56.57 86.88
N VAL A 621 40.13 -57.41 87.83
CA VAL A 621 39.95 -58.85 87.65
C VAL A 621 38.51 -59.21 87.98
N GLU A 622 37.97 -60.22 87.32
CA GLU A 622 36.68 -60.80 87.68
C GLU A 622 36.80 -61.76 88.89
N PRO A 623 35.71 -62.06 89.62
CA PRO A 623 35.75 -62.80 90.90
C PRO A 623 36.33 -64.22 90.85
N ASN A 624 36.42 -64.81 89.66
CA ASN A 624 36.99 -66.15 89.42
C ASN A 624 38.52 -66.14 89.26
N VAL A 625 39.16 -64.97 89.35
CA VAL A 625 40.61 -64.79 89.25
C VAL A 625 41.20 -64.59 90.64
N GLU A 626 42.11 -65.46 91.04
CA GLU A 626 42.86 -65.37 92.29
C GLU A 626 44.04 -64.40 92.15
N VAL A 627 44.14 -63.42 93.04
CA VAL A 627 45.30 -62.50 93.10
C VAL A 627 46.39 -63.12 93.95
N LEU A 628 47.51 -63.46 93.31
CA LEU A 628 48.64 -64.10 93.98
C LEU A 628 49.66 -63.09 94.53
N ALA A 629 49.78 -61.92 93.92
CA ALA A 629 50.69 -60.86 94.38
C ALA A 629 50.23 -59.46 93.99
N THR A 630 50.54 -58.50 94.87
CA THR A 630 50.36 -57.06 94.63
C THR A 630 51.65 -56.30 94.91
N TYR A 631 51.89 -55.23 94.14
CA TYR A 631 52.98 -54.29 94.37
C TYR A 631 52.44 -52.86 94.26
N ALA A 632 52.62 -52.04 95.31
CA ALA A 632 52.10 -50.67 95.40
C ALA A 632 50.60 -50.56 95.01
N ASP A 633 49.76 -51.41 95.62
CA ASP A 633 48.31 -51.54 95.37
C ASP A 633 47.92 -51.93 93.94
N LYS A 634 48.89 -52.37 93.12
CA LYS A 634 48.63 -52.90 91.77
C LYS A 634 48.71 -54.41 91.80
N ILE A 635 47.76 -55.05 91.12
CA ILE A 635 47.75 -56.49 90.91
C ILE A 635 48.84 -56.83 89.89
N VAL A 636 49.81 -57.67 90.30
CA VAL A 636 51.00 -58.00 89.51
C VAL A 636 51.20 -59.49 89.29
N MET A 637 50.46 -60.35 89.98
CA MET A 637 50.39 -61.77 89.66
C MET A 637 49.00 -62.29 89.97
N VAL A 638 48.43 -63.02 89.02
CA VAL A 638 47.08 -63.57 89.08
C VAL A 638 47.05 -64.99 88.56
N ARG A 639 46.08 -65.76 89.04
CA ARG A 639 45.81 -67.10 88.58
C ARG A 639 44.32 -67.28 88.35
N GLN A 640 43.96 -67.87 87.22
CA GLN A 640 42.58 -68.29 86.93
C GLN A 640 42.61 -69.75 86.47
N GLY A 641 42.34 -70.67 87.39
CA GLY A 641 42.43 -72.12 87.13
C GLY A 641 43.84 -72.55 86.74
N HIS A 642 44.01 -72.91 85.45
CA HIS A 642 45.28 -73.34 84.86
C HIS A 642 46.10 -72.18 84.24
N LEU A 643 45.52 -70.98 84.16
CA LEU A 643 46.20 -69.78 83.63
C LEU A 643 46.94 -69.06 84.76
N LEU A 644 48.19 -68.68 84.49
CA LEU A 644 49.02 -67.87 85.38
C LEU A 644 49.47 -66.63 84.64
N GLY A 645 49.15 -65.46 85.19
CA GLY A 645 49.57 -64.16 84.67
C GLY A 645 50.53 -63.48 85.63
N ALA A 646 51.65 -62.96 85.13
CA ALA A 646 52.57 -62.14 85.89
C ALA A 646 52.89 -60.86 85.11
N ALA A 647 52.93 -59.74 85.81
CA ALA A 647 53.33 -58.43 85.32
C ALA A 647 54.85 -58.17 85.46
N PHE A 648 55.58 -59.16 85.97
CA PHE A 648 57.03 -59.18 86.11
C PHE A 648 57.62 -60.39 85.40
N HIS A 649 58.94 -60.39 85.28
CA HIS A 649 59.74 -61.39 84.59
C HIS A 649 60.37 -62.37 85.59
N PRO A 650 59.69 -63.47 85.98
CA PRO A 650 60.26 -64.47 86.89
C PRO A 650 61.51 -65.14 86.28
N GLU A 651 61.65 -65.17 84.95
CA GLU A 651 62.77 -65.74 84.23
C GLU A 651 64.09 -64.97 84.39
N LEU A 652 64.01 -63.67 84.68
CA LEU A 652 65.17 -62.77 84.77
C LEU A 652 65.85 -62.78 86.15
N THR A 653 65.48 -63.70 87.03
CA THR A 653 66.12 -63.93 88.33
C THR A 653 66.56 -65.40 88.46
N ASP A 654 67.55 -65.68 89.30
CA ASP A 654 67.96 -67.04 89.66
C ASP A 654 67.01 -67.72 90.66
N ASP A 655 66.05 -66.95 91.21
CA ASP A 655 65.00 -67.47 92.06
C ASP A 655 63.96 -68.27 91.26
N ARG A 656 64.09 -69.60 91.27
CA ARG A 656 63.23 -70.50 90.49
C ARG A 656 61.89 -70.84 91.14
N ARG A 657 61.50 -70.16 92.22
CA ARG A 657 60.32 -70.54 92.99
C ARG A 657 59.00 -70.22 92.29
N VAL A 658 58.92 -69.15 91.49
CA VAL A 658 57.74 -68.84 90.66
C VAL A 658 57.59 -69.84 89.51
N GLN A 659 58.69 -70.22 88.85
CA GLN A 659 58.66 -71.28 87.84
C GLN A 659 58.32 -72.63 88.46
N ARG A 660 58.82 -72.93 89.65
CA ARG A 660 58.47 -74.16 90.37
C ARG A 660 56.99 -74.17 90.74
N TYR A 661 56.43 -73.06 91.22
CA TYR A 661 54.99 -72.91 91.46
C TYR A 661 54.19 -73.21 90.19
N PHE A 662 54.58 -72.65 89.04
CA PHE A 662 53.94 -72.95 87.77
C PHE A 662 54.09 -74.44 87.36
N LEU A 663 55.29 -75.03 87.51
CA LEU A 663 55.49 -76.45 87.21
C LEU A 663 54.70 -77.37 88.15
N ASP A 664 54.51 -76.97 89.39
CA ASP A 664 53.67 -77.69 90.33
C ASP A 664 52.18 -77.53 89.98
N MET A 665 51.74 -76.38 89.46
CA MET A 665 50.42 -76.24 88.82
C MET A 665 50.26 -77.20 87.63
N VAL A 666 51.29 -77.33 86.78
CA VAL A 666 51.27 -78.25 85.63
C VAL A 666 51.22 -79.71 86.09
N LYS A 667 52.02 -80.11 87.10
CA LYS A 667 51.96 -81.46 87.69
C LYS A 667 50.59 -81.75 88.32
N ALA A 668 50.02 -80.78 89.05
CA ALA A 668 48.70 -80.91 89.65
C ALA A 668 47.58 -80.98 88.59
N ALA A 669 47.79 -80.42 87.40
CA ALA A 669 46.86 -80.53 86.28
C ALA A 669 47.04 -81.81 85.45
N THR A 670 48.09 -82.61 85.70
CA THR A 670 48.38 -83.89 85.01
C THR A 670 48.19 -85.12 85.92
N GLN A 671 47.79 -84.92 87.18
CA GLN A 671 47.07 -85.89 88.01
C GLN A 671 45.57 -85.64 87.89
#